data_AF-E4Z0D0-F1
#
_entry.id   AF-E4Z0D0-F1
#
_cell.length_a   1.000
_cell.length_b   1.000
_cell.length_c   1.000
_cell.angle_alpha   90.00
_cell.angle_beta   90.00
_cell.angle_gamma   90.00
#
_symmetry.space_group_name_H-M   'P 1'
#
loop_
_entity.id
_entity.type
_entity.pdbx_description
1 polymer ?
#
loop_
_entity_poly.entity_id
_entity_poly.type
_entity_poly.pdbx_seq_one_letter_code
_entity_poly.pdbx_strand_id
1 'polypeptide(L)'
;MNLFSSLLASTALADVYMHFPRGSNNRLNENSEVRRNGNRLFDSQNNNEGGYNVGDKFDKPAEKAEEQSKAVFFESTTEAPSELAIEWWNQHGCGRRDADDANWVNCQIVLQYMCEDSSSTKIKNGLNTNTNASGERERRRRDTTDGDHGERGVHESWEYYDSCYKRDRNYGLFTGNEARVRGGAIYTRQNPGGERRGYECPEERDYYPYWHPTPWKDIAVLTSEPGKCTDLLDENGNRNMKYECVHRVDDYSTLGYSKFNNKEECEYSGGEWTGKAIPEENCILLEKAPDCKMAPWSRPNHLGQTDDSNNFPSYKWELPNFHGLLESQECVLRIRYNVTTNDYLDDFASDTSKGYFAGLESHDDPKVTYRGARLQLALDSAQTGRVFQDRTHVFQLKPRPTSVPSDKTIKNLGVRGRRGNIVQAFPSVEYDFSPTILEMNRDDLVHIQWEGSNSNPKSEGEGRQGTDRSNIVPITVAGASIPAGTPSFPNNELELDYFKYKTKEGTTRAFKSLIIKDSTLPEIVQQCEAAKMIPDLSEIKISHSCEHSFQGDNNRFITCEEDEILEILDAWYGRENDSICNVERGGGGLYNAPGECRRDAKWVIDGRCNRQRGCSLGFGNSYVGDPCRGTTKYLEVSYRCNTIAEAPEIEYYALLLQNGSWFDDINKNRVISRTRCWAEINEDERDTEPKMFAEWIWSSVPSIKKLNKIEELELQLASSGFYECFEKDDCDYALNENRDQLQNQLDNAAAYFAGNIVQMNPGVHQYMSTRNNNFSNRAQKGTIIVI
;
A
#
# COMPACT_ATOMS: atom_id res chain seq x y z
N MET A 1 -57.99 -0.78 11.52
CA MET A 1 -57.39 -0.70 10.18
C MET A 1 -55.90 -0.47 10.38
N ASN A 2 -55.15 -1.56 10.40
CA ASN A 2 -53.69 -1.55 10.41
C ASN A 2 -53.22 -1.37 8.97
N LEU A 3 -52.42 -0.36 8.69
CA LEU A 3 -51.78 -0.17 7.39
C LEU A 3 -50.33 0.26 7.63
N PHE A 4 -49.47 -0.75 7.48
CA PHE A 4 -48.11 -0.69 6.92
C PHE A 4 -47.55 0.71 6.66
N SER A 5 -46.54 1.10 7.42
CA SER A 5 -45.43 1.89 6.88
C SER A 5 -44.19 1.01 6.89
N SER A 6 -43.89 0.53 5.70
CA SER A 6 -42.74 -0.27 5.32
C SER A 6 -41.44 0.52 5.38
N LEU A 7 -40.40 -0.17 5.84
CA LEU A 7 -39.00 -0.11 5.41
C LEU A 7 -38.55 1.13 4.63
N LEU A 8 -37.74 1.94 5.29
CA LEU A 8 -36.52 2.54 4.71
C LEU A 8 -35.42 2.47 5.79
N ALA A 9 -35.06 1.24 6.20
CA ALA A 9 -33.76 1.02 6.84
C ALA A 9 -32.73 0.99 5.71
N SER A 10 -32.11 2.13 5.42
CA SER A 10 -30.89 2.17 4.63
C SER A 10 -29.80 1.48 5.46
N THR A 11 -29.63 0.17 5.28
CA THR A 11 -28.47 -0.55 5.81
C THR A 11 -27.26 -0.19 4.94
N ALA A 12 -26.62 0.93 5.28
CA ALA A 12 -25.24 1.22 4.93
C ALA A 12 -24.50 1.46 6.25
N LEU A 13 -23.98 0.38 6.84
CA LEU A 13 -23.10 0.44 8.01
C LEU A 13 -21.66 0.40 7.49
N ALA A 14 -20.83 1.41 7.75
CA ALA A 14 -19.37 1.31 7.58
C ALA A 14 -18.61 2.42 8.31
N ASP A 15 -18.30 2.25 9.59
CA ASP A 15 -17.61 3.27 10.39
C ASP A 15 -16.05 3.28 10.17
N VAL A 16 -15.18 3.68 11.10
CA VAL A 16 -13.72 3.81 10.80
C VAL A 16 -13.01 2.46 10.64
N TYR A 17 -12.27 2.24 9.55
CA TYR A 17 -11.51 1.00 9.33
C TYR A 17 -10.04 1.28 9.05
N MET A 18 -9.17 0.66 9.84
CA MET A 18 -7.73 0.76 9.69
C MET A 18 -7.22 -0.33 8.76
N HIS A 19 -6.62 0.06 7.64
CA HIS A 19 -6.16 -0.86 6.60
C HIS A 19 -4.72 -1.30 6.78
N PHE A 20 -3.87 -0.40 7.26
CA PHE A 20 -2.48 -0.72 7.55
C PHE A 20 -1.99 0.03 8.80
N PRO A 21 -1.38 -0.67 9.78
CA PRO A 21 -1.43 -2.13 9.95
C PRO A 21 -2.87 -2.65 10.05
N ARG A 22 -3.09 -3.94 9.80
CA ARG A 22 -4.44 -4.51 9.62
C ARG A 22 -5.31 -4.37 10.89
N GLY A 23 -6.35 -3.53 10.84
CA GLY A 23 -7.36 -3.34 11.87
C GLY A 23 -8.27 -4.57 12.06
N SER A 24 -8.40 -5.04 13.29
CA SER A 24 -9.10 -6.28 13.63
C SER A 24 -10.62 -6.12 13.67
N ASN A 25 -11.15 -4.97 14.08
CA ASN A 25 -12.58 -4.77 14.32
C ASN A 25 -13.23 -5.85 15.21
N ASN A 26 -12.52 -6.28 16.27
CA ASN A 26 -12.84 -7.44 17.13
C ASN A 26 -12.75 -8.82 16.47
N ARG A 27 -12.44 -8.93 15.17
CA ARG A 27 -12.23 -10.22 14.53
C ARG A 27 -11.02 -10.95 15.10
N LEU A 28 -11.04 -12.27 14.98
CA LEU A 28 -9.96 -13.17 15.35
C LEU A 28 -9.63 -14.09 14.16
N ASN A 29 -10.35 -15.19 13.97
CA ASN A 29 -10.08 -16.21 12.95
C ASN A 29 -11.38 -16.73 12.31
N GLU A 30 -12.35 -15.83 12.10
CA GLU A 30 -13.66 -16.21 11.58
C GLU A 30 -13.70 -16.31 10.06
N ASN A 31 -14.20 -17.45 9.56
CA ASN A 31 -14.50 -17.71 8.15
C ASN A 31 -15.83 -17.09 7.66
N SER A 32 -16.47 -16.22 8.46
CA SER A 32 -17.74 -15.54 8.13
C SER A 32 -17.51 -14.07 7.87
N GLU A 33 -18.29 -13.45 6.98
CA GLU A 33 -18.18 -11.99 6.75
C GLU A 33 -18.42 -11.20 8.02
N VAL A 34 -19.42 -11.59 8.80
CA VAL A 34 -19.75 -10.97 10.09
C VAL A 34 -18.82 -11.50 11.18
N ARG A 35 -18.20 -10.60 11.96
CA ARG A 35 -17.44 -10.94 13.19
C ARG A 35 -18.33 -11.69 14.19
N ARG A 36 -17.80 -12.68 14.91
CA ARG A 36 -18.63 -13.50 15.83
C ARG A 36 -19.07 -12.76 17.09
N ASN A 37 -18.22 -11.87 17.59
CA ASN A 37 -18.48 -11.16 18.85
C ASN A 37 -17.93 -9.72 18.80
N GLY A 38 -18.84 -8.74 18.69
CA GLY A 38 -18.48 -7.31 18.73
C GLY A 38 -18.07 -6.79 20.11
N ASN A 39 -18.16 -7.59 21.16
CA ASN A 39 -17.79 -7.24 22.54
C ASN A 39 -16.51 -7.94 23.02
N ARG A 40 -15.74 -8.54 22.10
CA ARG A 40 -14.60 -9.40 22.45
C ARG A 40 -13.50 -8.64 23.17
N LEU A 41 -13.02 -7.56 22.57
CA LEU A 41 -11.88 -6.75 23.04
C LEU A 41 -12.27 -5.30 23.35
N PHE A 42 -13.10 -4.68 22.51
CA PHE A 42 -13.42 -3.25 22.59
C PHE A 42 -14.72 -2.91 21.86
N ASP A 43 -15.26 -1.71 22.08
CA ASP A 43 -16.40 -1.20 21.33
C ASP A 43 -16.02 -0.57 20.01
N SER A 44 -15.99 -1.34 18.92
CA SER A 44 -15.68 -0.73 17.64
C SER A 44 -16.69 0.34 17.21
N GLN A 45 -17.97 0.19 17.58
CA GLN A 45 -19.11 0.85 16.94
C GLN A 45 -19.18 0.69 15.40
N ASN A 46 -18.30 -0.13 14.81
CA ASN A 46 -18.21 -0.35 13.37
C ASN A 46 -19.19 -1.42 12.87
N ASN A 47 -19.46 -1.48 11.56
CA ASN A 47 -20.13 -2.61 10.91
C ASN A 47 -19.44 -3.94 11.28
N ASN A 48 -20.25 -4.95 11.57
CA ASN A 48 -19.80 -6.31 11.89
C ASN A 48 -19.05 -6.99 10.73
N GLU A 49 -19.23 -6.56 9.48
CA GLU A 49 -18.60 -7.18 8.30
C GLU A 49 -17.13 -6.75 8.08
N GLY A 50 -16.71 -5.64 8.71
CA GLY A 50 -15.36 -5.09 8.50
C GLY A 50 -14.28 -5.71 9.39
N GLY A 51 -13.04 -5.27 9.14
CA GLY A 51 -11.83 -5.71 9.84
C GLY A 51 -11.15 -6.91 9.21
N TYR A 52 -10.01 -7.29 9.79
CA TYR A 52 -9.13 -8.35 9.34
C TYR A 52 -8.93 -9.41 10.41
N ASN A 53 -8.77 -10.66 9.99
CA ASN A 53 -8.41 -11.74 10.90
C ASN A 53 -6.95 -11.62 11.37
N VAL A 54 -6.65 -12.22 12.51
CA VAL A 54 -5.29 -12.36 13.03
C VAL A 54 -4.46 -13.17 12.03
N GLY A 55 -3.19 -12.81 11.91
CA GLY A 55 -2.30 -13.53 11.01
C GLY A 55 -1.92 -14.90 11.54
N ASP A 56 -1.60 -15.81 10.62
CA ASP A 56 -1.18 -17.19 10.91
C ASP A 56 0.29 -17.37 10.50
N LYS A 57 1.10 -17.95 11.39
CA LYS A 57 2.54 -18.15 11.17
C LYS A 57 2.86 -19.18 10.08
N PHE A 58 1.94 -20.11 9.84
CA PHE A 58 2.13 -21.24 8.95
C PHE A 58 1.14 -21.22 7.78
N ASP A 59 1.15 -22.28 6.98
CA ASP A 59 0.24 -22.49 5.84
C ASP A 59 -1.15 -23.01 6.26
N LYS A 60 -1.41 -23.06 7.57
CA LYS A 60 -2.64 -23.53 8.20
C LYS A 60 -3.13 -22.53 9.27
N PRO A 61 -4.42 -22.56 9.63
CA PRO A 61 -4.93 -21.78 10.76
C PRO A 61 -4.20 -22.10 12.06
N ALA A 62 -3.94 -21.08 12.87
CA ALA A 62 -3.34 -21.22 14.20
C ALA A 62 -4.29 -21.97 15.14
N GLU A 63 -3.78 -23.04 15.77
CA GLU A 63 -4.47 -23.77 16.83
C GLU A 63 -4.01 -23.32 18.22
N LYS A 64 -2.88 -22.61 18.30
CA LYS A 64 -2.27 -22.10 19.53
C LYS A 64 -1.76 -20.67 19.36
N ALA A 65 -1.56 -19.97 20.47
CA ALA A 65 -1.21 -18.55 20.45
C ALA A 65 0.15 -18.29 19.78
N GLU A 66 1.09 -19.23 19.93
CA GLU A 66 2.44 -19.15 19.33
C GLU A 66 2.44 -19.42 17.81
N GLU A 67 1.33 -19.94 17.29
CA GLU A 67 1.10 -20.16 15.85
C GLU A 67 0.42 -18.96 15.19
N GLN A 68 -0.05 -17.97 15.94
CA GLN A 68 -0.48 -16.68 15.39
C GLN A 68 0.75 -15.86 15.01
N SER A 69 0.69 -15.19 13.86
CA SER A 69 1.72 -14.21 13.49
C SER A 69 1.46 -12.85 14.13
N LYS A 70 2.53 -12.07 14.25
CA LYS A 70 2.50 -10.67 14.67
C LYS A 70 3.40 -9.88 13.73
N ALA A 71 2.93 -8.75 13.20
CA ALA A 71 3.76 -7.86 12.41
C ALA A 71 4.95 -7.44 13.26
N VAL A 72 6.14 -7.41 12.66
CA VAL A 72 7.37 -7.05 13.35
C VAL A 72 7.80 -5.70 12.86
N PHE A 73 7.85 -4.70 13.71
CA PHE A 73 8.44 -3.41 13.37
C PHE A 73 9.69 -3.17 14.20
N PHE A 74 10.58 -2.31 13.71
CA PHE A 74 11.79 -1.94 14.43
C PHE A 74 11.67 -0.55 15.04
N GLU A 75 12.22 -0.40 16.25
CA GLU A 75 12.30 0.88 16.94
C GLU A 75 13.09 1.92 16.13
N SER A 76 12.74 3.19 16.33
CA SER A 76 13.60 4.31 15.92
C SER A 76 14.89 4.32 16.75
N THR A 77 15.93 4.97 16.24
CA THR A 77 17.12 5.30 17.06
C THR A 77 17.07 6.76 17.48
N THR A 78 18.08 7.22 18.20
CA THR A 78 18.29 8.65 18.46
C THR A 78 18.75 9.42 17.22
N GLU A 79 19.21 8.74 16.17
CA GLU A 79 19.80 9.35 14.97
C GLU A 79 18.85 9.33 13.77
N ALA A 80 18.03 8.27 13.63
CA ALA A 80 17.12 8.12 12.51
C ALA A 80 15.83 7.35 12.88
N PRO A 81 14.68 7.72 12.28
CA PRO A 81 13.42 7.08 12.60
C PRO A 81 13.24 5.72 11.92
N SER A 82 12.31 4.93 12.44
CA SER A 82 11.63 3.86 11.71
C SER A 82 10.20 4.31 11.47
N GLU A 83 9.82 4.45 10.21
CA GLU A 83 8.58 5.09 9.78
C GLU A 83 7.55 4.06 9.34
N LEU A 84 6.36 4.14 9.90
CA LEU A 84 5.20 3.31 9.58
C LEU A 84 4.07 4.19 9.06
N ALA A 85 3.60 3.95 7.84
CA ALA A 85 2.38 4.57 7.36
C ALA A 85 1.17 3.91 8.04
N ILE A 86 0.32 4.70 8.68
CA ILE A 86 -0.98 4.26 9.17
C ILE A 86 -2.00 4.71 8.14
N GLU A 87 -2.82 3.79 7.63
CA GLU A 87 -3.81 4.07 6.58
C GLU A 87 -5.20 3.60 7.00
N TRP A 88 -6.21 4.40 6.69
CA TRP A 88 -7.60 4.10 7.05
C TRP A 88 -8.58 4.73 6.09
N TRP A 89 -9.86 4.44 6.29
CA TRP A 89 -10.95 5.28 5.81
C TRP A 89 -12.02 5.45 6.89
N ASN A 90 -12.82 6.50 6.73
CA ASN A 90 -13.94 6.83 7.60
C ASN A 90 -15.14 7.23 6.73
N GLN A 91 -16.31 6.64 6.99
CA GLN A 91 -17.51 6.90 6.17
C GLN A 91 -18.10 8.29 6.41
N HIS A 92 -18.07 8.85 7.62
CA HIS A 92 -18.81 10.08 7.89
C HIS A 92 -18.15 11.35 7.34
N GLY A 93 -17.01 11.22 6.66
CA GLY A 93 -16.23 12.34 6.11
C GLY A 93 -15.48 13.11 7.21
N CYS A 94 -14.59 14.01 6.84
CA CYS A 94 -13.79 14.72 7.83
C CYS A 94 -13.33 16.06 7.25
N GLY A 95 -13.61 17.14 7.97
CA GLY A 95 -13.20 18.48 7.59
C GLY A 95 -13.92 18.98 6.34
N ARG A 96 -13.48 20.16 5.90
CA ARG A 96 -14.12 20.96 4.85
C ARG A 96 -13.22 21.05 3.62
N ARG A 97 -13.77 20.79 2.43
CA ARG A 97 -13.00 20.88 1.18
C ARG A 97 -12.65 22.32 0.82
N ASP A 98 -13.66 23.20 0.85
CA ASP A 98 -13.55 24.62 0.52
C ASP A 98 -14.66 25.43 1.19
N ALA A 99 -14.63 26.76 1.03
CA ALA A 99 -15.56 27.71 1.66
C ALA A 99 -17.04 27.57 1.20
N ASP A 100 -17.35 26.69 0.27
CA ASP A 100 -18.71 26.43 -0.23
C ASP A 100 -19.18 24.98 0.06
N ASP A 101 -18.31 24.13 0.62
CA ASP A 101 -18.69 22.77 1.03
C ASP A 101 -19.75 22.83 2.14
N ALA A 102 -20.95 22.35 1.81
CA ALA A 102 -22.10 22.29 2.70
C ALA A 102 -22.24 20.94 3.42
N ASN A 103 -21.44 19.94 3.06
CA ASN A 103 -21.54 18.57 3.59
C ASN A 103 -20.39 18.20 4.54
N TRP A 104 -19.55 19.18 4.90
CA TRP A 104 -18.43 18.96 5.81
C TRP A 104 -18.92 18.61 7.23
N VAL A 105 -18.10 17.90 7.98
CA VAL A 105 -18.36 17.55 9.39
C VAL A 105 -17.11 17.83 10.22
N ASN A 106 -17.33 18.08 11.51
CA ASN A 106 -16.25 18.18 12.47
C ASN A 106 -15.75 16.78 12.84
N CYS A 107 -14.43 16.62 12.89
CA CYS A 107 -13.81 15.33 13.14
C CYS A 107 -12.50 15.47 13.92
N GLN A 108 -12.22 14.44 14.71
CA GLN A 108 -10.93 14.20 15.34
C GLN A 108 -10.53 12.74 15.10
N ILE A 109 -9.37 12.53 14.49
CA ILE A 109 -8.73 11.23 14.30
C ILE A 109 -7.59 11.15 15.29
N VAL A 110 -7.76 10.34 16.33
CA VAL A 110 -6.78 10.15 17.40
C VAL A 110 -6.09 8.81 17.20
N LEU A 111 -4.78 8.85 16.94
CA LEU A 111 -3.92 7.68 16.77
C LEU A 111 -3.18 7.42 18.07
N GLN A 112 -3.27 6.20 18.58
CA GLN A 112 -2.73 5.82 19.88
C GLN A 112 -2.17 4.42 19.87
N TYR A 113 -1.21 4.16 20.74
CA TYR A 113 -0.69 2.81 20.94
C TYR A 113 -0.48 2.52 22.42
N MET A 114 -0.35 1.24 22.73
CA MET A 114 0.01 0.75 24.05
C MET A 114 0.99 -0.40 23.85
N CYS A 115 2.01 -0.48 24.71
CA CYS A 115 3.01 -1.54 24.67
C CYS A 115 3.34 -2.04 26.07
N GLU A 116 3.63 -3.33 26.17
CA GLU A 116 4.18 -4.00 27.35
C GLU A 116 5.44 -4.80 26.94
N ASP A 117 6.33 -5.06 27.89
CA ASP A 117 7.50 -5.92 27.64
C ASP A 117 7.05 -7.34 27.24
N SER A 118 7.57 -7.86 26.13
CA SER A 118 7.21 -9.18 25.62
C SER A 118 7.42 -10.32 26.62
N SER A 119 8.36 -10.19 27.56
CA SER A 119 8.63 -11.25 28.54
C SER A 119 7.56 -11.37 29.64
N SER A 120 6.78 -10.31 29.88
CA SER A 120 5.82 -10.21 30.98
C SER A 120 4.43 -9.71 30.57
N THR A 121 4.25 -9.39 29.30
CA THR A 121 3.02 -8.88 28.69
C THR A 121 1.81 -9.78 28.95
N LYS A 122 0.68 -9.13 29.20
CA LYS A 122 -0.65 -9.76 29.19
C LYS A 122 -1.40 -9.49 27.89
N ILE A 123 -0.87 -8.62 27.03
CA ILE A 123 -1.47 -8.24 25.74
C ILE A 123 -1.50 -9.46 24.81
N LYS A 124 -2.68 -9.83 24.31
CA LYS A 124 -2.86 -10.94 23.38
C LYS A 124 -4.16 -10.84 22.60
N ASN A 125 -4.17 -11.39 21.39
CA ASN A 125 -5.40 -11.60 20.64
C ASN A 125 -6.24 -12.75 21.25
N GLY A 126 -5.61 -13.79 21.82
CA GLY A 126 -6.34 -14.98 22.27
C GLY A 126 -6.72 -15.91 21.11
N LEU A 127 -7.33 -17.05 21.44
CA LEU A 127 -7.65 -18.17 20.54
C LEU A 127 -9.15 -18.42 20.37
N ASN A 128 -9.98 -17.75 21.17
CA ASN A 128 -11.44 -17.80 21.02
C ASN A 128 -12.07 -16.41 20.97
N THR A 129 -13.35 -16.39 20.60
CA THR A 129 -14.12 -15.16 20.40
C THR A 129 -14.94 -14.75 21.63
N ASN A 130 -14.76 -15.42 22.77
CA ASN A 130 -15.50 -15.12 23.98
C ASN A 130 -15.01 -13.81 24.60
N THR A 131 -15.94 -13.03 25.14
CA THR A 131 -15.59 -11.86 25.96
C THR A 131 -15.03 -12.33 27.30
N ASN A 132 -14.03 -11.63 27.86
CA ASN A 132 -13.53 -11.91 29.20
C ASN A 132 -14.66 -11.93 30.24
N ALA A 133 -14.54 -12.67 31.34
CA ALA A 133 -15.57 -12.77 32.39
C ALA A 133 -15.43 -11.65 33.43
N SER A 134 -16.49 -11.37 34.21
CA SER A 134 -16.44 -10.43 35.34
C SER A 134 -17.47 -10.80 36.40
N GLY A 135 -17.08 -10.77 37.68
CA GLY A 135 -18.04 -10.69 38.78
C GLY A 135 -17.41 -10.70 40.19
N GLU A 136 -18.19 -10.30 41.20
CA GLU A 136 -17.85 -10.40 42.63
C GLU A 136 -17.51 -11.83 43.08
N ARG A 137 -18.07 -12.83 42.39
CA ARG A 137 -17.79 -14.26 42.62
C ARG A 137 -16.37 -14.64 42.15
N GLU A 138 -15.93 -14.10 41.01
CA GLU A 138 -14.57 -14.26 40.47
C GLU A 138 -13.54 -13.41 41.24
N ARG A 139 -13.93 -12.21 41.71
CA ARG A 139 -13.14 -11.38 42.66
C ARG A 139 -12.73 -12.14 43.92
N ARG A 140 -13.55 -13.09 44.41
CA ARG A 140 -13.31 -13.84 45.65
C ARG A 140 -12.73 -15.24 45.46
N ARG A 141 -12.80 -15.82 44.26
CA ARG A 141 -12.44 -17.24 44.06
C ARG A 141 -11.24 -17.51 43.17
N ARG A 142 -10.72 -16.54 42.38
CA ARG A 142 -9.89 -16.91 41.20
C ARG A 142 -10.58 -18.06 40.45
N ASP A 143 -11.89 -17.92 40.22
CA ASP A 143 -12.72 -19.01 39.70
C ASP A 143 -12.43 -19.16 38.20
N THR A 144 -11.36 -19.87 37.89
CA THR A 144 -10.95 -20.33 36.55
C THR A 144 -11.75 -21.58 36.14
N THR A 145 -13.04 -21.62 36.48
CA THR A 145 -13.84 -22.86 36.33
C THR A 145 -14.35 -23.11 34.92
N ASP A 146 -14.31 -22.11 34.02
CA ASP A 146 -14.33 -22.43 32.60
C ASP A 146 -12.91 -22.66 32.08
N GLY A 147 -12.76 -23.67 31.24
CA GLY A 147 -11.45 -24.11 30.76
C GLY A 147 -10.82 -23.16 29.73
N ASP A 148 -11.48 -22.07 29.34
CA ASP A 148 -11.09 -21.24 28.19
C ASP A 148 -10.63 -19.82 28.53
N HIS A 149 -10.71 -19.38 29.80
CA HIS A 149 -10.27 -18.04 30.21
C HIS A 149 -8.86 -17.66 29.76
N GLY A 150 -7.92 -18.62 29.75
CA GLY A 150 -6.54 -18.41 29.29
C GLY A 150 -6.43 -18.14 27.78
N GLU A 151 -7.45 -18.52 27.02
CA GLU A 151 -7.52 -18.41 25.57
C GLU A 151 -8.25 -17.14 25.10
N ARG A 152 -8.75 -16.30 26.01
CA ARG A 152 -9.46 -15.06 25.63
C ARG A 152 -8.49 -13.93 25.32
N GLY A 153 -8.92 -13.00 24.47
CA GLY A 153 -8.15 -11.82 24.10
C GLY A 153 -8.10 -10.79 25.23
N VAL A 154 -6.96 -10.10 25.36
CA VAL A 154 -6.72 -9.06 26.36
C VAL A 154 -5.89 -7.98 25.69
N HIS A 155 -6.46 -6.79 25.47
CA HIS A 155 -5.70 -5.62 25.05
C HIS A 155 -5.42 -4.78 26.30
N GLU A 156 -6.43 -4.31 27.00
CA GLU A 156 -6.27 -3.65 28.30
C GLU A 156 -6.30 -4.64 29.48
N SER A 157 -5.65 -4.27 30.59
CA SER A 157 -5.62 -5.08 31.80
C SER A 157 -6.93 -5.03 32.59
N TRP A 158 -7.21 -6.09 33.35
CA TRP A 158 -8.35 -6.10 34.28
C TRP A 158 -8.24 -4.98 35.31
N GLU A 159 -7.03 -4.73 35.81
CA GLU A 159 -6.76 -3.71 36.80
C GLU A 159 -7.13 -2.30 36.30
N TYR A 160 -6.88 -2.03 35.01
CA TYR A 160 -7.32 -0.78 34.38
C TYR A 160 -8.85 -0.70 34.25
N TYR A 161 -9.51 -1.78 33.84
CA TYR A 161 -10.97 -1.82 33.79
C TYR A 161 -11.61 -1.68 35.19
N ASP A 162 -11.08 -2.35 36.21
CA ASP A 162 -11.59 -2.28 37.58
C ASP A 162 -11.50 -0.86 38.16
N SER A 163 -10.45 -0.10 37.79
CA SER A 163 -10.35 1.32 38.19
C SER A 163 -11.44 2.15 37.51
N CYS A 164 -11.67 1.96 36.22
CA CYS A 164 -12.74 2.62 35.47
C CYS A 164 -14.14 2.26 35.99
N TYR A 165 -14.36 1.00 36.30
CA TYR A 165 -15.64 0.50 36.82
C TYR A 165 -15.98 1.11 38.19
N LYS A 166 -14.99 1.24 39.08
CA LYS A 166 -15.19 1.77 40.44
C LYS A 166 -15.29 3.29 40.47
N ARG A 167 -14.46 3.98 39.68
CA ARG A 167 -14.40 5.44 39.62
C ARG A 167 -15.73 6.01 39.16
N ASP A 168 -16.31 6.94 39.91
CA ASP A 168 -17.50 7.68 39.48
C ASP A 168 -17.18 8.45 38.19
N ARG A 169 -18.11 8.41 37.23
CA ARG A 169 -17.97 9.15 35.97
C ARG A 169 -17.80 10.64 36.19
N ASN A 170 -17.20 11.33 35.22
CA ASN A 170 -17.21 12.79 35.22
C ASN A 170 -18.58 13.31 34.76
N TYR A 171 -19.25 14.02 35.66
CA TYR A 171 -20.58 14.60 35.42
C TYR A 171 -20.53 15.90 34.60
N GLY A 172 -19.34 16.43 34.32
CA GLY A 172 -19.09 17.59 33.47
C GLY A 172 -18.81 17.26 31.99
N LEU A 173 -18.91 15.99 31.59
CA LEU A 173 -18.72 15.57 30.20
C LEU A 173 -20.01 15.70 29.38
N PHE A 174 -19.86 15.82 28.06
CA PHE A 174 -20.98 15.94 27.12
C PHE A 174 -21.92 14.73 27.23
N THR A 175 -23.22 15.00 27.44
CA THR A 175 -24.25 13.95 27.59
C THR A 175 -25.39 14.04 26.59
N GLY A 176 -25.37 15.02 25.67
CA GLY A 176 -26.49 15.25 24.77
C GLY A 176 -27.79 15.51 25.55
N ASN A 177 -28.86 14.79 25.21
CA ASN A 177 -30.15 14.79 25.91
C ASN A 177 -30.33 13.61 26.89
N GLU A 178 -29.34 12.71 26.99
CA GLU A 178 -29.44 11.50 27.81
C GLU A 178 -29.44 11.84 29.30
N ALA A 179 -30.26 11.12 30.08
CA ALA A 179 -30.31 11.30 31.52
C ALA A 179 -28.94 10.93 32.15
N ARG A 180 -28.42 11.79 33.02
CA ARG A 180 -27.18 11.52 33.76
C ARG A 180 -27.39 10.33 34.71
N VAL A 181 -27.03 9.12 34.25
CA VAL A 181 -27.04 7.91 35.07
C VAL A 181 -25.95 8.06 36.13
N ARG A 182 -26.32 7.97 37.42
CA ARG A 182 -25.35 7.91 38.53
C ARG A 182 -24.64 6.56 38.50
N GLY A 183 -23.31 6.57 38.54
CA GLY A 183 -22.51 5.34 38.59
C GLY A 183 -21.06 5.55 38.15
N GLY A 184 -20.38 4.42 37.91
CA GLY A 184 -18.98 4.40 37.49
C GLY A 184 -18.73 4.94 36.08
N ALA A 185 -17.46 5.14 35.72
CA ALA A 185 -17.01 5.64 34.41
C ALA A 185 -17.28 4.67 33.24
N ILE A 186 -17.91 3.52 33.51
CA ILE A 186 -18.44 2.62 32.48
C ILE A 186 -19.78 3.09 31.89
N TYR A 187 -20.46 4.02 32.54
CA TYR A 187 -21.73 4.59 32.08
C TYR A 187 -21.47 5.90 31.34
N THR A 188 -21.47 5.84 30.01
CA THR A 188 -21.30 7.02 29.14
C THR A 188 -22.54 7.23 28.28
N ARG A 189 -22.57 8.32 27.51
CA ARG A 189 -23.64 8.59 26.54
C ARG A 189 -23.76 7.48 25.48
N GLN A 190 -22.63 6.93 25.04
CA GLN A 190 -22.58 5.83 24.05
C GLN A 190 -22.60 4.43 24.69
N ASN A 191 -22.56 4.35 26.01
CA ASN A 191 -22.64 3.09 26.77
C ASN A 191 -23.56 3.23 28.00
N PRO A 192 -24.84 3.63 27.81
CA PRO A 192 -25.73 3.97 28.92
C PRO A 192 -26.09 2.76 29.79
N GLY A 193 -26.06 1.54 29.25
CA GLY A 193 -26.31 0.29 29.97
C GLY A 193 -25.10 -0.22 30.76
N GLY A 194 -23.92 0.38 30.58
CA GLY A 194 -22.68 -0.10 31.20
C GLY A 194 -22.24 -1.46 30.64
N GLU A 195 -22.60 -1.77 29.39
CA GLU A 195 -22.19 -2.99 28.72
C GLU A 195 -20.67 -3.07 28.63
N ARG A 196 -20.14 -4.27 28.86
CA ARG A 196 -18.70 -4.51 28.86
C ARG A 196 -18.24 -5.06 27.52
N ARG A 197 -17.13 -4.53 27.03
CA ARG A 197 -16.45 -4.99 25.82
C ARG A 197 -14.97 -5.15 26.13
N GLY A 198 -14.50 -6.40 26.19
CA GLY A 198 -13.20 -6.73 26.77
C GLY A 198 -12.99 -6.08 28.14
N TYR A 199 -11.87 -5.37 28.27
CA TYR A 199 -11.49 -4.58 29.45
C TYR A 199 -11.31 -3.09 29.11
N GLU A 200 -11.98 -2.62 28.05
CA GLU A 200 -12.00 -1.21 27.68
C GLU A 200 -12.72 -0.35 28.72
N CYS A 201 -12.21 0.86 28.97
CA CYS A 201 -12.89 1.90 29.75
C CYS A 201 -13.73 2.80 28.81
N PRO A 202 -15.08 2.75 28.88
CA PRO A 202 -15.94 3.53 28.00
C PRO A 202 -15.73 5.04 28.07
N GLU A 203 -15.52 5.62 29.26
CA GLU A 203 -15.23 7.06 29.39
C GLU A 203 -13.89 7.45 28.73
N GLU A 204 -12.87 6.59 28.80
CA GLU A 204 -11.60 6.86 28.12
C GLU A 204 -11.74 6.82 26.60
N ARG A 205 -12.52 5.86 26.09
CA ARG A 205 -12.80 5.74 24.67
C ARG A 205 -13.54 6.96 24.14
N ASP A 206 -14.64 7.34 24.81
CA ASP A 206 -15.60 8.34 24.32
C ASP A 206 -15.13 9.79 24.40
N TYR A 207 -14.21 10.11 25.30
CA TYR A 207 -13.82 11.49 25.57
C TYR A 207 -12.31 11.67 25.45
N TYR A 208 -11.91 12.64 24.62
CA TYR A 208 -10.52 13.00 24.37
C TYR A 208 -10.35 14.52 24.47
N PRO A 209 -9.27 15.04 25.08
CA PRO A 209 -8.22 14.32 25.82
C PRO A 209 -8.74 13.66 27.09
N TYR A 210 -8.20 12.50 27.44
CA TYR A 210 -8.66 11.80 28.64
C TYR A 210 -8.01 12.37 29.91
N TRP A 211 -8.83 12.56 30.93
CA TRP A 211 -8.50 13.36 32.11
C TRP A 211 -7.99 12.52 33.31
N HIS A 212 -8.13 11.19 33.25
CA HIS A 212 -7.54 10.22 34.19
C HIS A 212 -6.36 9.47 33.54
N PRO A 213 -5.57 8.70 34.33
CA PRO A 213 -4.54 7.82 33.77
C PRO A 213 -5.13 6.82 32.77
N THR A 214 -4.41 6.61 31.67
CA THR A 214 -4.73 5.64 30.62
C THR A 214 -3.45 4.93 30.18
N PRO A 215 -3.48 3.63 29.82
CA PRO A 215 -2.31 2.95 29.28
C PRO A 215 -2.02 3.33 27.82
N TRP A 216 -2.94 4.03 27.16
CA TRP A 216 -2.79 4.50 25.79
C TRP A 216 -1.89 5.74 25.70
N LYS A 217 -0.91 5.68 24.81
CA LYS A 217 -0.01 6.78 24.46
C LYS A 217 -0.45 7.41 23.15
N ASP A 218 -0.48 8.74 23.13
CA ASP A 218 -0.89 9.49 21.95
C ASP A 218 0.24 9.57 20.91
N ILE A 219 -0.08 9.23 19.66
CA ILE A 219 0.82 9.38 18.50
C ILE A 219 0.53 10.70 17.81
N ALA A 220 -0.73 10.91 17.44
CA ALA A 220 -1.17 12.09 16.72
C ALA A 220 -2.68 12.32 16.88
N VAL A 221 -3.07 13.59 16.78
CA VAL A 221 -4.45 14.05 16.72
C VAL A 221 -4.62 14.85 15.43
N LEU A 222 -5.38 14.30 14.49
CA LEU A 222 -5.69 14.95 13.23
C LEU A 222 -7.11 15.50 13.33
N THR A 223 -7.26 16.83 13.33
CA THR A 223 -8.54 17.49 13.58
C THR A 223 -8.95 18.39 12.42
N SER A 224 -10.26 18.52 12.17
CA SER A 224 -10.81 19.54 11.27
C SER A 224 -10.69 20.97 11.82
N GLU A 225 -10.38 21.13 13.11
CA GLU A 225 -10.24 22.42 13.79
C GLU A 225 -8.83 22.59 14.39
N PRO A 226 -7.78 22.89 13.58
CA PRO A 226 -6.41 23.01 14.08
C PRO A 226 -6.20 24.08 15.16
N GLY A 227 -7.13 25.04 15.28
CA GLY A 227 -7.12 26.03 16.36
C GLY A 227 -7.19 25.41 17.76
N LYS A 228 -7.70 24.17 17.89
CA LYS A 228 -7.76 23.42 19.16
C LYS A 228 -6.47 22.67 19.48
N CYS A 229 -5.49 22.64 18.58
CA CYS A 229 -4.29 21.84 18.77
C CYS A 229 -3.52 22.22 20.04
N THR A 230 -3.50 23.50 20.43
CA THR A 230 -2.86 23.90 21.69
C THR A 230 -3.53 23.22 22.89
N ASP A 231 -4.84 23.35 23.03
CA ASP A 231 -5.58 22.76 24.15
C ASP A 231 -5.49 21.22 24.15
N LEU A 232 -5.64 20.59 22.99
CA LEU A 232 -5.53 19.13 22.84
C LEU A 232 -4.13 18.61 23.24
N LEU A 233 -3.07 19.36 22.91
CA LEU A 233 -1.70 18.99 23.27
C LEU A 233 -1.35 19.34 24.72
N ASP A 234 -1.92 20.41 25.26
CA ASP A 234 -1.70 20.87 26.64
C ASP A 234 -2.51 20.04 27.65
N GLU A 235 -3.51 19.29 27.22
CA GLU A 235 -4.29 18.40 28.09
C GLU A 235 -3.99 16.91 27.90
N ASN A 236 -3.11 16.52 26.96
CA ASN A 236 -2.79 15.10 26.76
C ASN A 236 -2.03 14.47 27.94
N GLY A 237 -2.11 13.14 28.03
CA GLY A 237 -1.44 12.33 29.05
C GLY A 237 0.07 12.15 28.84
N ASN A 238 0.58 12.36 27.62
CA ASN A 238 2.01 12.23 27.33
C ASN A 238 2.83 13.39 27.96
N ARG A 239 2.25 14.60 28.02
CA ARG A 239 2.90 15.80 28.58
C ARG A 239 2.49 16.09 30.01
N ASN A 240 1.29 15.70 30.42
CA ASN A 240 0.74 16.04 31.73
C ASN A 240 0.45 14.80 32.55
N MET A 241 1.01 14.79 33.75
CA MET A 241 0.70 13.78 34.74
C MET A 241 -0.81 13.76 35.03
N LYS A 242 -1.41 12.59 34.89
CA LYS A 242 -2.80 12.34 35.26
C LYS A 242 -2.84 11.66 36.61
N TYR A 243 -3.91 11.94 37.37
CA TYR A 243 -4.03 11.51 38.75
C TYR A 243 -5.29 10.68 38.94
N GLU A 244 -5.20 9.70 39.83
CA GLU A 244 -6.34 8.90 40.27
C GLU A 244 -6.37 8.77 41.80
N CYS A 245 -7.55 8.44 42.33
CA CYS A 245 -7.69 8.20 43.76
C CYS A 245 -7.52 6.71 44.08
N VAL A 246 -6.65 6.42 45.05
CA VAL A 246 -6.42 5.06 45.56
C VAL A 246 -6.57 5.01 47.08
N HIS A 247 -7.01 3.88 47.62
CA HIS A 247 -7.11 3.63 49.08
C HIS A 247 -6.27 2.42 49.47
N ARG A 248 -5.82 2.39 50.72
CA ARG A 248 -5.21 1.18 51.30
C ARG A 248 -6.31 0.15 51.57
N VAL A 249 -6.15 -1.06 51.03
CA VAL A 249 -7.14 -2.13 51.09
C VAL A 249 -7.06 -2.89 52.43
N ASP A 250 -5.86 -3.00 53.01
CA ASP A 250 -5.59 -3.69 54.30
C ASP A 250 -4.46 -2.98 55.10
N ASP A 251 -4.22 -3.36 56.37
CA ASP A 251 -3.14 -2.88 57.25
C ASP A 251 -1.70 -3.06 56.68
N TYR A 252 -1.58 -3.72 55.52
CA TYR A 252 -0.33 -3.96 54.79
C TYR A 252 -0.43 -3.42 53.35
N SER A 253 -0.06 -2.15 53.18
CA SER A 253 0.48 -1.49 51.96
C SER A 253 -0.19 -1.64 50.58
N THR A 254 -1.23 -2.44 50.38
CA THR A 254 -1.84 -2.67 49.06
C THR A 254 -2.83 -1.56 48.72
N LEU A 255 -2.60 -0.86 47.60
CA LEU A 255 -3.47 0.20 47.11
C LEU A 255 -4.56 -0.38 46.19
N GLY A 256 -5.82 -0.02 46.41
CA GLY A 256 -6.97 -0.37 45.60
C GLY A 256 -7.71 0.87 45.11
N TYR A 257 -8.34 0.78 43.95
CA TYR A 257 -8.99 1.92 43.32
C TYR A 257 -10.22 2.42 44.08
N SER A 258 -10.39 3.76 44.09
CA SER A 258 -11.53 4.44 44.70
C SER A 258 -12.65 4.74 43.70
N LYS A 259 -13.82 5.12 44.25
CA LYS A 259 -14.87 5.78 43.47
C LYS A 259 -14.61 7.26 43.24
N PHE A 260 -13.81 7.91 44.10
CA PHE A 260 -13.60 9.35 44.00
C PHE A 260 -12.72 9.68 42.81
N ASN A 261 -13.13 10.69 42.05
CA ASN A 261 -12.54 11.03 40.76
C ASN A 261 -11.88 12.42 40.77
N ASN A 262 -11.87 13.09 41.92
CA ASN A 262 -11.24 14.38 42.18
C ASN A 262 -10.45 14.34 43.49
N LYS A 263 -9.48 15.24 43.60
CA LYS A 263 -8.55 15.31 44.72
C LYS A 263 -9.23 15.57 46.07
N GLU A 264 -10.16 16.52 46.11
CA GLU A 264 -10.80 16.96 47.35
C GLU A 264 -11.56 15.82 48.03
N GLU A 265 -12.42 15.11 47.28
CA GLU A 265 -13.16 13.97 47.83
C GLU A 265 -12.26 12.78 48.15
N CYS A 266 -11.20 12.57 47.35
CA CYS A 266 -10.22 11.54 47.60
C CYS A 266 -9.53 11.75 48.96
N GLU A 267 -8.96 12.93 49.19
CA GLU A 267 -8.25 13.24 50.43
C GLU A 267 -9.20 13.28 51.63
N TYR A 268 -10.40 13.84 51.47
CA TYR A 268 -11.42 13.88 52.51
C TYR A 268 -11.85 12.48 52.97
N SER A 269 -11.88 11.51 52.05
CA SER A 269 -12.23 10.12 52.36
C SER A 269 -11.05 9.27 52.85
N GLY A 270 -9.88 9.88 53.09
CA GLY A 270 -8.67 9.19 53.51
C GLY A 270 -8.00 8.38 52.40
N GLY A 271 -8.30 8.71 51.13
CA GLY A 271 -7.60 8.21 49.96
C GLY A 271 -6.33 9.01 49.67
N GLU A 272 -5.49 8.44 48.83
CA GLU A 272 -4.27 9.05 48.32
C GLU A 272 -4.50 9.46 46.87
N TRP A 273 -4.33 10.75 46.56
CA TRP A 273 -4.44 11.28 45.20
C TRP A 273 -3.10 11.10 44.48
N THR A 274 -2.93 9.94 43.87
CA THR A 274 -1.65 9.54 43.27
C THR A 274 -1.63 9.92 41.80
N GLY A 275 -0.54 10.57 41.39
CA GLY A 275 -0.20 10.64 39.98
C GLY A 275 0.28 9.27 39.56
N LYS A 276 -0.34 8.66 38.55
CA LYS A 276 0.35 7.55 37.87
C LYS A 276 1.46 8.19 37.06
N ALA A 277 2.68 8.08 37.59
CA ALA A 277 3.86 8.57 36.93
C ALA A 277 4.00 7.89 35.56
N ILE A 278 4.50 8.66 34.59
CA ILE A 278 5.34 8.10 33.52
C ILE A 278 6.33 7.17 34.23
N PRO A 279 6.45 5.88 33.86
CA PRO A 279 7.17 4.87 34.65
C PRO A 279 8.50 5.40 35.20
N GLU A 280 8.62 5.46 36.53
CA GLU A 280 9.74 6.12 37.23
C GLU A 280 11.11 5.52 36.93
N GLU A 281 11.18 4.33 36.31
CA GLU A 281 12.46 3.65 36.07
C GLU A 281 13.25 4.17 34.85
N ASN A 282 12.69 5.05 34.00
CA ASN A 282 13.39 5.61 32.82
C ASN A 282 13.27 7.14 32.70
N CYS A 283 13.29 7.84 33.83
CA CYS A 283 12.98 9.26 33.98
C CYS A 283 14.03 10.26 33.41
N ILE A 284 14.57 10.06 32.21
CA ILE A 284 15.46 11.03 31.53
C ILE A 284 14.97 11.45 30.14
N LEU A 285 13.99 10.78 29.54
CA LEU A 285 13.48 11.15 28.21
C LEU A 285 11.96 11.26 28.27
N LEU A 286 11.44 12.49 28.37
CA LEU A 286 10.03 12.76 28.14
C LEU A 286 9.66 12.21 26.76
N GLU A 287 8.61 11.38 26.71
CA GLU A 287 8.13 10.82 25.44
C GLU A 287 7.83 11.95 24.45
N LYS A 288 8.07 11.68 23.16
CA LYS A 288 7.77 12.65 22.11
C LYS A 288 6.30 13.05 22.23
N ALA A 289 6.07 14.35 22.25
CA ALA A 289 4.71 14.88 22.26
C ALA A 289 3.96 14.42 21.00
N PRO A 290 2.65 14.14 21.12
CA PRO A 290 1.86 13.79 19.95
C PRO A 290 1.83 14.95 18.97
N ASP A 291 1.75 14.63 17.68
CA ASP A 291 1.52 15.64 16.65
C ASP A 291 0.06 16.09 16.68
N CYS A 292 -0.21 17.38 16.50
CA CYS A 292 -1.57 17.84 16.20
C CYS A 292 -1.58 18.60 14.87
N LYS A 293 -2.38 18.10 13.92
CA LYS A 293 -2.38 18.55 12.52
C LYS A 293 -3.81 18.64 11.98
N MET A 294 -3.95 19.33 10.85
CA MET A 294 -5.19 19.27 10.07
C MET A 294 -5.45 17.83 9.63
N ALA A 295 -6.68 17.36 9.82
CA ALA A 295 -7.10 16.06 9.31
C ALA A 295 -7.13 16.04 7.78
N PRO A 296 -6.73 14.93 7.13
CA PRO A 296 -6.99 14.75 5.71
C PRO A 296 -8.48 14.88 5.44
N TRP A 297 -8.84 15.76 4.48
CA TRP A 297 -10.23 15.87 4.08
C TRP A 297 -10.71 14.52 3.55
N SER A 298 -11.92 14.12 3.93
CA SER A 298 -12.57 12.95 3.36
C SER A 298 -14.03 13.22 3.08
N ARG A 299 -14.51 12.73 1.94
CA ARG A 299 -15.90 12.89 1.55
C ARG A 299 -16.81 11.90 2.29
N PRO A 300 -17.92 12.36 2.89
CA PRO A 300 -18.89 11.46 3.51
C PRO A 300 -19.44 10.43 2.52
N ASN A 301 -19.50 9.17 2.92
CA ASN A 301 -20.02 8.01 2.20
C ASN A 301 -19.29 7.67 0.88
N HIS A 302 -18.00 7.99 0.77
CA HIS A 302 -17.21 7.77 -0.45
C HIS A 302 -15.89 7.00 -0.20
N LEU A 303 -15.93 6.01 0.69
CA LEU A 303 -14.90 4.98 0.83
C LEU A 303 -13.45 5.50 0.98
N GLY A 304 -13.25 6.59 1.73
CA GLY A 304 -11.91 7.16 1.93
C GLY A 304 -11.42 8.06 0.81
N GLN A 305 -12.30 8.54 -0.07
CA GLN A 305 -11.96 9.59 -1.03
C GLN A 305 -11.43 10.83 -0.30
N THR A 306 -10.18 11.19 -0.59
CA THR A 306 -9.54 12.43 -0.13
C THR A 306 -9.35 13.43 -1.27
N ASP A 307 -8.79 14.61 -0.96
CA ASP A 307 -8.40 15.59 -1.96
C ASP A 307 -7.23 15.11 -2.83
N ASP A 308 -6.40 14.21 -2.29
CA ASP A 308 -5.39 13.48 -3.04
C ASP A 308 -5.99 12.15 -3.52
N SER A 309 -6.55 12.16 -4.73
CA SER A 309 -7.28 11.01 -5.28
C SER A 309 -6.46 9.72 -5.42
N ASN A 310 -5.13 9.81 -5.25
CA ASN A 310 -4.23 8.68 -5.41
C ASN A 310 -3.92 7.95 -4.10
N ASN A 311 -4.28 8.53 -2.94
CA ASN A 311 -3.88 8.01 -1.64
C ASN A 311 -5.06 7.89 -0.66
N PHE A 312 -5.01 6.84 0.17
CA PHE A 312 -5.87 6.74 1.35
C PHE A 312 -5.51 7.84 2.37
N PRO A 313 -6.46 8.25 3.23
CA PRO A 313 -6.14 8.97 4.45
C PRO A 313 -5.03 8.24 5.19
N SER A 314 -3.93 8.94 5.44
CA SER A 314 -2.76 8.34 6.05
C SER A 314 -2.00 9.27 6.98
N TYR A 315 -1.26 8.67 7.89
CA TYR A 315 -0.36 9.36 8.80
C TYR A 315 0.94 8.59 8.94
N LYS A 316 2.07 9.28 8.80
CA LYS A 316 3.39 8.68 8.97
C LYS A 316 3.81 8.71 10.44
N TRP A 317 3.81 7.55 11.08
CA TRP A 317 4.23 7.37 12.46
C TRP A 317 5.73 7.04 12.54
N GLU A 318 6.49 7.87 13.25
CA GLU A 318 7.83 7.52 13.71
C GLU A 318 7.71 6.61 14.93
N LEU A 319 8.09 5.35 14.78
CA LEU A 319 7.98 4.34 15.83
C LEU A 319 8.81 4.73 17.05
N PRO A 320 8.34 4.45 18.27
CA PRO A 320 9.04 4.86 19.48
C PRO A 320 10.40 4.15 19.62
N ASN A 321 11.26 4.75 20.43
CA ASN A 321 12.53 4.19 20.88
C ASN A 321 12.44 4.01 22.38
N PHE A 322 12.62 2.79 22.88
CA PHE A 322 12.57 2.49 24.31
C PHE A 322 13.95 2.53 25.00
N HIS A 323 14.91 3.22 24.38
CA HIS A 323 16.17 3.68 24.98
C HIS A 323 17.02 2.60 25.64
N GLY A 324 17.13 1.43 25.01
CA GLY A 324 18.07 0.38 25.42
C GLY A 324 17.46 -0.77 26.21
N LEU A 325 16.13 -0.89 26.27
CA LEU A 325 15.52 -2.19 26.54
C LEU A 325 16.01 -3.17 25.46
N LEU A 326 16.68 -4.25 25.88
CA LEU A 326 17.08 -5.33 24.97
C LEU A 326 15.88 -6.22 24.58
N GLU A 327 14.75 -6.05 25.28
CA GLU A 327 13.56 -6.87 25.13
C GLU A 327 12.58 -6.23 24.15
N SER A 328 11.99 -7.08 23.31
CA SER A 328 10.94 -6.66 22.38
C SER A 328 9.70 -6.21 23.14
N GLN A 329 8.91 -5.32 22.55
CA GLN A 329 7.64 -4.86 23.11
C GLN A 329 6.47 -5.50 22.35
N GLU A 330 5.45 -5.95 23.09
CA GLU A 330 4.16 -6.35 22.51
C GLU A 330 3.20 -5.17 22.56
N CYS A 331 2.67 -4.81 21.41
CA CYS A 331 1.95 -3.55 21.24
C CYS A 331 0.61 -3.74 20.52
N VAL A 332 -0.31 -2.80 20.77
CA VAL A 332 -1.57 -2.65 20.04
C VAL A 332 -1.68 -1.20 19.58
N LEU A 333 -2.07 -1.00 18.32
CA LEU A 333 -2.37 0.31 17.74
C LEU A 333 -3.89 0.48 17.66
N ARG A 334 -4.37 1.68 18.00
CA ARG A 334 -5.77 2.08 17.96
C ARG A 334 -5.92 3.36 17.16
N ILE A 335 -6.96 3.39 16.32
CA ILE A 335 -7.51 4.62 15.75
C ILE A 335 -8.84 4.90 16.41
N ARG A 336 -9.03 6.13 16.88
CA ARG A 336 -10.34 6.66 17.29
C ARG A 336 -10.76 7.76 16.35
N TYR A 337 -12.01 7.74 15.96
CA TYR A 337 -12.62 8.68 15.05
C TYR A 337 -13.85 9.29 15.72
N ASN A 338 -13.65 10.48 16.27
CA ASN A 338 -14.72 11.28 16.85
C ASN A 338 -15.29 12.15 15.73
N VAL A 339 -16.59 12.09 15.52
CA VAL A 339 -17.25 12.88 14.48
C VAL A 339 -18.51 13.52 15.04
N THR A 340 -18.69 14.80 14.74
CA THR A 340 -19.91 15.53 15.08
C THR A 340 -20.40 16.36 13.89
N THR A 341 -21.72 16.50 13.80
CA THR A 341 -22.35 17.39 12.83
C THR A 341 -22.07 18.84 13.20
N ASN A 342 -22.00 19.74 12.21
CA ASN A 342 -21.75 21.17 12.44
C ASN A 342 -22.89 21.90 13.18
N ASP A 343 -23.97 21.19 13.49
CA ASP A 343 -25.02 21.69 14.37
C ASP A 343 -24.52 21.90 15.80
N TYR A 344 -23.44 21.22 16.21
CA TYR A 344 -22.86 21.26 17.56
C TYR A 344 -21.37 21.61 17.55
N LEU A 345 -20.92 22.20 18.66
CA LEU A 345 -19.50 22.43 18.90
C LEU A 345 -18.77 21.08 18.99
N ASP A 346 -17.57 21.01 18.42
CA ASP A 346 -16.65 19.87 18.59
C ASP A 346 -15.99 19.91 19.99
N ASP A 347 -16.81 19.87 21.04
CA ASP A 347 -16.37 19.92 22.43
C ASP A 347 -17.02 18.77 23.21
N PHE A 348 -16.30 17.65 23.25
CA PHE A 348 -16.71 16.45 23.99
C PHE A 348 -16.37 16.55 25.49
N ALA A 349 -15.51 17.49 25.88
CA ALA A 349 -15.00 17.61 27.24
C ALA A 349 -15.87 18.49 28.15
N SER A 350 -16.84 19.23 27.60
CA SER A 350 -17.79 20.04 28.37
C SER A 350 -19.22 19.47 28.36
N ASP A 351 -20.01 19.81 29.37
CA ASP A 351 -21.41 19.39 29.48
C ASP A 351 -22.37 20.25 28.65
N THR A 352 -21.85 21.02 27.70
CA THR A 352 -22.65 21.96 26.92
C THR A 352 -23.43 21.24 25.82
N SER A 353 -24.76 21.31 25.88
CA SER A 353 -25.66 20.83 24.81
C SER A 353 -25.95 21.90 23.75
N LYS A 354 -25.15 22.97 23.73
CA LYS A 354 -25.40 24.15 22.90
C LYS A 354 -24.95 23.91 21.47
N GLY A 355 -25.89 24.01 20.54
CA GLY A 355 -25.57 24.07 19.12
C GLY A 355 -24.98 25.42 18.68
N TYR A 356 -24.41 25.46 17.48
CA TYR A 356 -23.94 26.70 16.83
C TYR A 356 -25.08 27.70 16.59
N PHE A 357 -26.32 27.21 16.48
CA PHE A 357 -27.51 28.03 16.28
C PHE A 357 -28.12 28.43 17.62
N ALA A 358 -28.27 29.74 17.83
CA ALA A 358 -28.83 30.29 19.07
C ALA A 358 -30.22 29.68 19.38
N GLY A 359 -30.31 28.96 20.50
CA GLY A 359 -31.56 28.38 21.01
C GLY A 359 -31.83 26.92 20.63
N LEU A 360 -30.95 26.25 19.89
CA LEU A 360 -30.99 24.80 19.69
C LEU A 360 -30.19 24.11 20.79
N GLU A 361 -30.89 23.69 21.84
CA GLU A 361 -30.42 22.58 22.68
C GLU A 361 -30.57 21.28 21.88
N SER A 362 -29.68 20.31 22.12
CA SER A 362 -29.78 18.98 21.54
C SER A 362 -31.07 18.29 22.01
N HIS A 363 -32.03 18.09 21.10
CA HIS A 363 -33.33 17.44 21.37
C HIS A 363 -33.70 16.54 20.20
N ASP A 364 -34.41 15.45 20.50
CA ASP A 364 -34.91 14.55 19.47
C ASP A 364 -36.06 15.18 18.68
N ASP A 365 -36.03 14.94 17.37
CA ASP A 365 -37.05 15.33 16.39
C ASP A 365 -37.62 16.76 16.58
N PRO A 366 -36.79 17.81 16.58
CA PRO A 366 -37.23 19.17 16.84
C PRO A 366 -38.18 19.67 15.74
N LYS A 367 -39.18 20.45 16.14
CA LYS A 367 -40.17 21.05 15.24
C LYS A 367 -39.72 22.42 14.77
N VAL A 368 -39.72 22.63 13.46
CA VAL A 368 -39.29 23.89 12.83
C VAL A 368 -40.47 24.51 12.08
N THR A 369 -40.66 25.82 12.22
CA THR A 369 -41.66 26.56 11.42
C THR A 369 -40.98 27.29 10.28
N TYR A 370 -41.18 26.84 9.04
CA TYR A 370 -40.65 27.48 7.84
C TYR A 370 -41.78 28.13 7.05
N ARG A 371 -41.79 29.48 7.00
CA ARG A 371 -42.82 30.28 6.30
C ARG A 371 -44.27 29.88 6.66
N GLY A 372 -44.51 29.54 7.93
CA GLY A 372 -45.82 29.11 8.44
C GLY A 372 -46.12 27.61 8.27
N ALA A 373 -45.30 26.85 7.54
CA ALA A 373 -45.38 25.40 7.52
C ALA A 373 -44.67 24.83 8.76
N ARG A 374 -45.31 23.89 9.46
CA ARG A 374 -44.70 23.14 10.56
C ARG A 374 -44.04 21.89 10.01
N LEU A 375 -42.73 21.83 10.12
CA LEU A 375 -41.89 20.69 9.74
C LEU A 375 -41.32 20.06 11.00
N GLN A 376 -40.89 18.81 10.90
CA GLN A 376 -40.19 18.09 11.97
C GLN A 376 -38.92 17.49 11.37
N LEU A 377 -37.79 17.73 12.03
CA LEU A 377 -36.55 17.04 11.69
C LEU A 377 -36.61 15.61 12.24
N ALA A 378 -35.97 14.67 11.55
CA ALA A 378 -35.76 13.31 12.05
C ALA A 378 -34.35 13.24 12.64
N LEU A 379 -34.19 13.76 13.86
CA LEU A 379 -32.90 13.91 14.53
C LEU A 379 -32.91 13.10 15.81
N ASP A 380 -31.90 12.24 15.95
CA ASP A 380 -31.62 11.52 17.19
C ASP A 380 -30.40 12.20 17.83
N SER A 381 -30.63 12.89 18.94
CA SER A 381 -29.57 13.58 19.68
C SER A 381 -28.62 12.61 20.38
N ALA A 382 -29.01 11.36 20.64
CA ALA A 382 -28.06 10.31 21.04
C ALA A 382 -27.13 9.89 19.88
N GLN A 383 -27.43 10.25 18.63
CA GLN A 383 -26.54 10.05 17.49
C GLN A 383 -25.69 11.29 17.15
N THR A 384 -25.88 12.41 17.86
CA THR A 384 -25.05 13.61 17.68
C THR A 384 -23.70 13.44 18.38
N GLY A 385 -22.61 13.50 17.60
CA GLY A 385 -21.25 13.30 18.10
C GLY A 385 -20.94 11.83 18.44
N ARG A 386 -20.38 11.04 17.52
CA ARG A 386 -20.07 9.61 17.75
C ARG A 386 -18.57 9.33 17.76
N VAL A 387 -18.19 8.30 18.50
CA VAL A 387 -16.83 7.77 18.53
C VAL A 387 -16.81 6.37 17.95
N PHE A 388 -16.06 6.23 16.87
CA PHE A 388 -15.77 4.96 16.23
C PHE A 388 -14.34 4.59 16.50
N GLN A 389 -14.04 3.30 16.56
CA GLN A 389 -12.65 2.88 16.70
C GLN A 389 -12.38 1.55 16.03
N ASP A 390 -11.14 1.42 15.60
CA ASP A 390 -10.58 0.15 15.17
C ASP A 390 -9.21 -0.03 15.83
N ARG A 391 -8.79 -1.29 15.98
CA ARG A 391 -7.53 -1.64 16.63
C ARG A 391 -6.84 -2.71 15.85
N THR A 392 -5.52 -2.60 15.67
CA THR A 392 -4.74 -3.68 15.06
C THR A 392 -4.83 -4.94 15.90
N HIS A 393 -4.44 -6.05 15.30
CA HIS A 393 -3.95 -7.17 16.09
C HIS A 393 -2.69 -6.76 16.87
N VAL A 394 -2.34 -7.55 17.88
CA VAL A 394 -1.07 -7.39 18.58
C VAL A 394 0.09 -7.50 17.58
N PHE A 395 0.94 -6.48 17.55
CA PHE A 395 2.18 -6.47 16.78
C PHE A 395 3.38 -6.41 17.73
N GLN A 396 4.57 -6.71 17.21
CA GLN A 396 5.80 -6.68 17.98
C GLN A 396 6.68 -5.52 17.51
N LEU A 397 7.13 -4.70 18.46
CA LEU A 397 8.16 -3.71 18.22
C LEU A 397 9.49 -4.24 18.77
N LYS A 398 10.51 -4.34 17.93
CA LYS A 398 11.81 -4.90 18.29
C LYS A 398 12.88 -3.82 18.33
N PRO A 399 13.85 -3.92 19.25
CA PRO A 399 15.08 -3.15 19.15
C PRO A 399 15.71 -3.32 17.77
N ARG A 400 16.26 -2.23 17.23
CA ARG A 400 16.93 -2.27 15.94
C ARG A 400 18.13 -3.25 16.01
N PRO A 401 18.24 -4.23 15.08
CA PRO A 401 19.36 -5.16 15.07
C PRO A 401 20.69 -4.43 14.92
N THR A 402 21.76 -4.92 15.53
CA THR A 402 23.10 -4.31 15.47
C THR A 402 23.69 -4.29 14.06
N SER A 403 23.22 -5.15 13.15
CA SER A 403 23.62 -5.15 11.74
C SER A 403 22.95 -4.04 10.93
N VAL A 404 21.88 -3.43 11.45
CA VAL A 404 21.14 -2.36 10.78
C VAL A 404 21.70 -1.02 11.27
N PRO A 405 22.21 -0.15 10.37
CA PRO A 405 22.78 1.14 10.78
C PRO A 405 21.81 1.99 11.60
N SER A 406 22.33 2.64 12.65
CA SER A 406 21.54 3.48 13.54
C SER A 406 21.13 4.81 12.91
N ASP A 407 21.92 5.32 11.99
CA ASP A 407 21.80 6.63 11.33
C ASP A 407 20.93 6.61 10.07
N LYS A 408 20.34 5.46 9.72
CA LYS A 408 19.54 5.28 8.50
C LYS A 408 18.05 5.16 8.84
N THR A 409 17.20 5.85 8.08
CA THR A 409 15.75 5.77 8.24
C THR A 409 15.25 4.42 7.74
N ILE A 410 14.37 3.74 8.47
CA ILE A 410 13.68 2.54 7.98
C ILE A 410 12.28 2.92 7.51
N LYS A 411 11.92 2.59 6.27
CA LYS A 411 10.57 2.70 5.72
C LYS A 411 9.89 1.34 5.79
N ASN A 412 8.74 1.22 6.46
CA ASN A 412 8.03 -0.05 6.55
C ASN A 412 7.10 -0.24 5.35
N LEU A 413 7.30 -1.34 4.61
CA LEU A 413 6.47 -1.79 3.52
C LEU A 413 5.77 -3.09 3.92
N GLY A 414 4.46 -3.13 3.80
CA GLY A 414 3.70 -4.36 4.01
C GLY A 414 2.48 -4.49 3.13
N VAL A 415 1.52 -5.29 3.61
CA VAL A 415 0.30 -5.64 2.88
C VAL A 415 -0.92 -5.21 3.68
N ARG A 416 -1.85 -4.55 3.01
CA ARG A 416 -3.18 -4.21 3.52
C ARG A 416 -4.25 -5.05 2.85
N GLY A 417 -5.45 -5.03 3.40
CA GLY A 417 -6.61 -5.66 2.76
C GLY A 417 -6.81 -7.14 3.07
N ARG A 418 -7.78 -7.73 2.38
CA ARG A 418 -8.13 -9.16 2.45
C ARG A 418 -8.51 -9.70 1.09
N ARG A 419 -8.53 -11.04 0.97
CA ARG A 419 -8.90 -11.73 -0.26
C ARG A 419 -10.35 -11.45 -0.63
N GLY A 420 -10.59 -11.06 -1.87
CA GLY A 420 -11.93 -10.90 -2.44
C GLY A 420 -11.95 -9.85 -3.54
N ASN A 421 -13.08 -9.72 -4.21
CA ASN A 421 -13.37 -8.52 -4.99
C ASN A 421 -13.86 -7.37 -4.08
N ILE A 422 -13.96 -6.15 -4.59
CA ILE A 422 -14.36 -4.99 -3.77
C ILE A 422 -15.69 -5.18 -3.01
N VAL A 423 -16.66 -5.90 -3.58
CA VAL A 423 -17.97 -6.15 -2.94
C VAL A 423 -17.84 -7.15 -1.79
N GLN A 424 -16.98 -8.16 -1.95
CA GLN A 424 -16.69 -9.16 -0.93
C GLN A 424 -15.75 -8.62 0.15
N ALA A 425 -14.80 -7.77 -0.22
CA ALA A 425 -13.85 -7.19 0.70
C ALA A 425 -14.52 -6.11 1.56
N PHE A 426 -15.52 -5.40 1.02
CA PHE A 426 -16.26 -4.36 1.72
C PHE A 426 -16.83 -4.84 3.07
N PRO A 427 -16.77 -4.02 4.14
CA PRO A 427 -16.25 -2.63 4.21
C PRO A 427 -14.73 -2.52 4.41
N SER A 428 -13.98 -3.62 4.33
CA SER A 428 -12.53 -3.59 4.19
C SER A 428 -12.12 -3.37 2.71
N VAL A 429 -10.82 -3.27 2.43
CA VAL A 429 -10.28 -3.18 1.06
C VAL A 429 -9.72 -4.51 0.55
N GLU A 430 -9.66 -4.64 -0.79
CA GLU A 430 -8.95 -5.72 -1.48
C GLU A 430 -7.45 -5.70 -1.12
N TYR A 431 -6.77 -6.82 -1.40
CA TYR A 431 -5.34 -6.93 -1.17
C TYR A 431 -4.53 -5.91 -1.95
N ASP A 432 -3.67 -5.19 -1.23
CA ASP A 432 -2.73 -4.26 -1.85
C ASP A 432 -1.46 -4.08 -0.99
N PHE A 433 -0.40 -3.52 -1.58
CA PHE A 433 0.76 -3.07 -0.80
C PHE A 433 0.48 -1.75 -0.09
N SER A 434 1.15 -1.57 1.05
CA SER A 434 1.05 -0.35 1.85
C SER A 434 2.43 0.07 2.34
N PRO A 435 2.91 1.28 1.96
CA PRO A 435 2.30 2.17 0.97
C PRO A 435 2.27 1.54 -0.44
N THR A 436 1.27 1.89 -1.26
CA THR A 436 1.24 1.47 -2.68
C THR A 436 2.34 2.15 -3.48
N ILE A 437 2.61 3.42 -3.17
CA ILE A 437 3.74 4.19 -3.71
C ILE A 437 4.59 4.61 -2.52
N LEU A 438 5.81 4.08 -2.43
CA LEU A 438 6.78 4.42 -1.40
C LEU A 438 7.87 5.32 -2.00
N GLU A 439 7.86 6.60 -1.62
CA GLU A 439 8.94 7.53 -1.95
C GLU A 439 9.97 7.57 -0.80
N MET A 440 11.25 7.48 -1.16
CA MET A 440 12.35 7.42 -0.20
C MET A 440 13.64 8.01 -0.77
N ASN A 441 14.55 8.41 0.13
CA ASN A 441 15.89 8.84 -0.29
C ASN A 441 16.78 7.61 -0.55
N ARG A 442 17.82 7.78 -1.37
CA ARG A 442 18.85 6.74 -1.61
C ARG A 442 19.45 6.11 -0.36
N ASP A 443 19.59 6.88 0.72
CA ASP A 443 20.17 6.41 1.98
C ASP A 443 19.15 5.74 2.91
N ASP A 444 17.85 5.81 2.62
CA ASP A 444 16.84 5.16 3.44
C ASP A 444 16.87 3.63 3.22
N LEU A 445 16.42 2.88 4.22
CA LEU A 445 16.25 1.43 4.17
C LEU A 445 14.77 1.08 4.06
N VAL A 446 14.45 -0.07 3.49
CA VAL A 446 13.07 -0.60 3.46
C VAL A 446 13.02 -1.88 4.28
N HIS A 447 12.08 -1.95 5.22
CA HIS A 447 11.70 -3.18 5.89
C HIS A 447 10.47 -3.77 5.19
N ILE A 448 10.64 -4.91 4.53
CA ILE A 448 9.62 -5.55 3.70
C ILE A 448 9.07 -6.77 4.45
N GLN A 449 7.79 -6.78 4.82
CA GLN A 449 7.14 -7.88 5.54
C GLN A 449 5.66 -8.03 5.17
N TRP A 450 4.99 -9.11 5.57
CA TRP A 450 3.52 -9.20 5.48
C TRP A 450 2.91 -10.25 6.40
N GLU A 451 1.63 -10.03 6.71
CA GLU A 451 0.80 -10.96 7.48
C GLU A 451 -0.52 -11.28 6.77
N GLY A 452 -0.80 -12.58 6.69
CA GLY A 452 -2.02 -13.15 6.12
C GLY A 452 -2.70 -14.11 7.09
N SER A 453 -3.98 -14.39 6.86
CA SER A 453 -4.75 -15.40 7.59
C SER A 453 -5.14 -16.57 6.69
N ASN A 454 -5.25 -17.75 7.28
CA ASN A 454 -5.77 -18.98 6.70
C ASN A 454 -7.26 -19.21 7.01
N SER A 455 -7.93 -18.21 7.60
CA SER A 455 -9.32 -18.34 8.10
C SER A 455 -10.27 -17.29 7.52
N ASN A 456 -10.10 -16.88 6.25
CA ASN A 456 -10.95 -15.84 5.66
C ASN A 456 -12.29 -16.37 5.14
N PRO A 457 -13.29 -15.48 5.00
CA PRO A 457 -14.52 -15.81 4.28
C PRO A 457 -14.30 -16.35 2.87
N LYS A 458 -15.32 -17.04 2.34
CA LYS A 458 -15.28 -17.50 0.95
C LYS A 458 -15.40 -16.31 0.01
N SER A 459 -14.31 -16.01 -0.68
CA SER A 459 -14.19 -14.90 -1.62
C SER A 459 -13.45 -15.29 -2.90
N GLU A 460 -13.58 -14.46 -3.93
CA GLU A 460 -12.86 -14.63 -5.19
C GLU A 460 -11.36 -14.35 -5.02
N GLY A 461 -10.50 -15.12 -5.67
CA GLY A 461 -9.04 -14.93 -5.67
C GLY A 461 -8.31 -16.14 -6.23
N GLU A 462 -6.98 -16.08 -6.29
CA GLU A 462 -6.12 -17.19 -6.75
C GLU A 462 -5.51 -17.96 -5.58
N GLY A 463 -5.25 -19.25 -5.74
CA GLY A 463 -4.80 -20.12 -4.65
C GLY A 463 -5.93 -20.63 -3.78
N ARG A 464 -5.55 -21.31 -2.70
CA ARG A 464 -6.44 -21.99 -1.76
C ARG A 464 -7.49 -21.03 -1.22
N GLN A 465 -8.74 -21.51 -1.23
CA GLN A 465 -9.87 -20.73 -0.78
C GLN A 465 -9.75 -20.37 0.71
N GLY A 466 -10.01 -19.10 1.05
CA GLY A 466 -10.00 -18.62 2.43
C GLY A 466 -8.60 -18.36 3.00
N THR A 467 -7.55 -18.48 2.19
CA THR A 467 -6.17 -18.20 2.61
C THR A 467 -5.60 -16.97 1.94
N ASP A 468 -4.83 -16.21 2.71
CA ASP A 468 -4.12 -15.03 2.27
C ASP A 468 -2.66 -15.39 1.97
N ARG A 469 -2.19 -15.04 0.78
CA ARG A 469 -0.79 -15.18 0.40
C ARG A 469 -0.34 -13.93 -0.32
N SER A 470 0.88 -13.51 -0.05
CA SER A 470 1.53 -12.41 -0.75
C SER A 470 2.98 -12.77 -0.99
N ASN A 471 3.55 -12.16 -2.01
CA ASN A 471 4.96 -12.25 -2.36
C ASN A 471 5.32 -10.98 -3.13
N ILE A 472 6.61 -10.75 -3.34
CA ILE A 472 7.08 -9.63 -4.16
C ILE A 472 7.92 -10.20 -5.29
N VAL A 473 7.51 -9.84 -6.51
CA VAL A 473 8.25 -10.09 -7.74
C VAL A 473 8.37 -8.79 -8.52
N PRO A 474 9.55 -8.43 -9.05
CA PRO A 474 9.72 -7.23 -9.87
C PRO A 474 8.83 -7.27 -11.12
N ILE A 475 8.53 -6.10 -11.69
CA ILE A 475 7.86 -5.95 -12.99
C ILE A 475 8.81 -5.24 -13.94
N THR A 476 9.00 -5.81 -15.13
CA THR A 476 9.91 -5.27 -16.17
C THR A 476 9.28 -4.17 -17.01
N VAL A 477 7.97 -4.24 -17.22
CA VAL A 477 7.20 -3.27 -18.02
C VAL A 477 6.20 -2.58 -17.11
N ALA A 478 6.28 -1.25 -17.05
CA ALA A 478 5.47 -0.52 -16.09
C ALA A 478 3.97 -0.80 -16.24
N GLY A 479 3.31 -1.09 -15.11
CA GLY A 479 1.89 -1.44 -15.08
C GLY A 479 1.52 -2.83 -15.63
N ALA A 480 2.48 -3.62 -16.14
CA ALA A 480 2.21 -4.97 -16.62
C ALA A 480 1.73 -5.90 -15.50
N SER A 481 0.96 -6.93 -15.86
CA SER A 481 0.50 -7.99 -14.93
C SER A 481 1.31 -9.28 -15.09
N ILE A 482 2.48 -9.19 -15.72
CA ILE A 482 3.43 -10.28 -15.88
C ILE A 482 4.70 -9.88 -15.12
N PRO A 483 5.12 -10.68 -14.11
CA PRO A 483 6.32 -10.38 -13.36
C PRO A 483 7.59 -10.61 -14.20
N ALA A 484 8.72 -10.12 -13.69
CA ALA A 484 10.04 -10.49 -14.17
C ALA A 484 10.24 -12.01 -14.05
N GLY A 485 10.89 -12.62 -15.04
CA GLY A 485 11.08 -14.07 -15.14
C GLY A 485 10.50 -14.66 -16.43
N THR A 486 10.72 -15.96 -16.63
CA THR A 486 10.25 -16.68 -17.83
C THR A 486 8.86 -17.25 -17.59
N PRO A 487 7.79 -16.76 -18.26
CA PRO A 487 6.47 -17.33 -18.11
C PRO A 487 6.44 -18.75 -18.72
N SER A 488 5.96 -19.72 -17.95
CA SER A 488 5.69 -21.07 -18.42
C SER A 488 4.18 -21.27 -18.57
N PHE A 489 3.71 -21.69 -19.75
CA PHE A 489 2.30 -21.93 -20.01
C PHE A 489 1.98 -23.43 -19.93
N PRO A 490 0.80 -23.83 -19.41
CA PRO A 490 0.36 -25.23 -19.42
C PRO A 490 0.48 -25.82 -20.84
N ASN A 491 0.85 -27.10 -20.95
CA ASN A 491 1.06 -27.83 -22.21
C ASN A 491 2.32 -27.49 -23.02
N ASN A 492 3.30 -26.76 -22.47
CA ASN A 492 4.51 -26.37 -23.21
C ASN A 492 4.21 -25.61 -24.52
N GLU A 493 3.06 -24.94 -24.62
CA GLU A 493 2.66 -24.24 -25.84
C GLU A 493 3.57 -23.05 -26.15
N LEU A 494 4.26 -22.51 -25.13
CA LEU A 494 5.25 -21.44 -25.26
C LEU A 494 6.43 -21.66 -24.30
N GLU A 495 7.61 -22.00 -24.83
CA GLU A 495 8.86 -22.17 -24.09
C GLU A 495 9.84 -21.09 -24.55
N LEU A 496 10.12 -20.10 -23.69
CA LEU A 496 11.04 -19.00 -23.96
C LEU A 496 12.46 -19.40 -23.56
N ASP A 497 13.41 -19.41 -24.51
CA ASP A 497 14.77 -19.90 -24.34
C ASP A 497 15.79 -18.87 -24.87
N TYR A 498 16.86 -18.62 -24.13
CA TYR A 498 17.87 -17.60 -24.43
C TYR A 498 19.22 -18.25 -24.77
N PHE A 499 19.82 -17.88 -25.90
CA PHE A 499 21.11 -18.45 -26.30
C PHE A 499 22.10 -17.42 -26.86
N LYS A 500 23.40 -17.73 -26.69
CA LYS A 500 24.53 -16.94 -27.20
C LYS A 500 25.10 -17.63 -28.43
N TYR A 501 25.30 -16.87 -29.51
CA TYR A 501 26.02 -17.34 -30.69
C TYR A 501 27.28 -16.50 -30.89
N LYS A 502 28.44 -17.16 -30.96
CA LYS A 502 29.70 -16.49 -31.30
C LYS A 502 29.94 -16.65 -32.79
N THR A 503 29.88 -15.54 -33.50
CA THR A 503 30.15 -15.49 -34.95
C THR A 503 31.59 -15.90 -35.24
N LYS A 504 31.87 -16.30 -36.49
CA LYS A 504 33.23 -16.66 -36.93
C LYS A 504 34.23 -15.50 -36.79
N GLU A 505 33.75 -14.27 -36.77
CA GLU A 505 34.54 -13.03 -36.56
C GLU A 505 34.84 -12.73 -35.09
N GLY A 506 34.29 -13.52 -34.16
CA GLY A 506 34.54 -13.39 -32.72
C GLY A 506 33.51 -12.56 -31.96
N THR A 507 32.57 -11.91 -32.65
CA THR A 507 31.46 -11.15 -32.04
C THR A 507 30.43 -12.10 -31.47
N THR A 508 30.07 -11.92 -30.19
CA THR A 508 29.00 -12.66 -29.52
C THR A 508 27.68 -11.91 -29.67
N ARG A 509 26.64 -12.60 -30.13
CA ARG A 509 25.27 -12.08 -30.28
C ARG A 509 24.32 -12.87 -29.37
N ALA A 510 23.30 -12.18 -28.86
CA ALA A 510 22.34 -12.70 -27.92
C ALA A 510 20.97 -12.86 -28.58
N PHE A 511 20.30 -13.97 -28.33
CA PHE A 511 18.99 -14.25 -28.90
C PHE A 511 18.01 -14.70 -27.83
N LYS A 512 16.77 -14.20 -27.90
CA LYS A 512 15.60 -14.81 -27.24
C LYS A 512 14.88 -15.68 -28.27
N SER A 513 14.37 -16.82 -27.85
CA SER A 513 13.58 -17.71 -28.70
C SER A 513 12.30 -18.14 -28.01
N LEU A 514 11.25 -18.33 -28.80
CA LEU A 514 9.92 -18.74 -28.38
C LEU A 514 9.56 -20.01 -29.14
N ILE A 515 9.38 -21.11 -28.43
CA ILE A 515 8.98 -22.38 -29.03
C ILE A 515 7.47 -22.49 -28.92
N ILE A 516 6.79 -22.53 -30.07
CA ILE A 516 5.35 -22.70 -30.20
C ILE A 516 5.04 -24.14 -30.59
N LYS A 517 4.22 -24.86 -29.82
CA LYS A 517 3.85 -26.26 -30.12
C LYS A 517 2.39 -26.37 -30.50
N ASP A 518 2.08 -27.41 -31.26
CA ASP A 518 0.72 -27.82 -31.63
C ASP A 518 -0.22 -26.68 -32.02
N SER A 519 0.27 -25.74 -32.84
CA SER A 519 -0.46 -24.52 -33.23
C SER A 519 -0.60 -24.42 -34.74
N THR A 520 -1.62 -23.71 -35.20
CA THR A 520 -1.75 -23.38 -36.63
C THR A 520 -0.81 -22.24 -37.02
N LEU A 521 -0.43 -22.17 -38.30
CA LEU A 521 0.48 -21.13 -38.78
C LEU A 521 0.00 -19.68 -38.47
N PRO A 522 -1.29 -19.32 -38.58
CA PRO A 522 -1.77 -17.99 -38.19
C PRO A 522 -1.61 -17.71 -36.68
N GLU A 523 -1.86 -18.69 -35.83
CA GLU A 523 -1.70 -18.56 -34.37
C GLU A 523 -0.22 -18.40 -34.00
N ILE A 524 0.67 -19.15 -34.67
CA ILE A 524 2.12 -19.02 -34.52
C ILE A 524 2.58 -17.60 -34.85
N VAL A 525 2.13 -17.04 -35.99
CA VAL A 525 2.49 -15.68 -36.42
C VAL A 525 2.01 -14.64 -35.41
N GLN A 526 0.75 -14.71 -34.99
CA GLN A 526 0.18 -13.80 -34.01
C GLN A 526 0.94 -13.84 -32.67
N GLN A 527 1.33 -15.02 -32.22
CA GLN A 527 2.07 -15.20 -30.97
C GLN A 527 3.51 -14.68 -31.08
N CYS A 528 4.18 -14.86 -32.22
CA CYS A 528 5.54 -14.32 -32.43
C CYS A 528 5.54 -12.80 -32.61
N GLU A 529 4.52 -12.22 -33.23
CA GLU A 529 4.32 -10.77 -33.32
C GLU A 529 4.03 -10.14 -31.96
N ALA A 530 3.09 -10.72 -31.19
CA ALA A 530 2.77 -10.27 -29.84
C ALA A 530 3.98 -10.31 -28.90
N ALA A 531 4.87 -11.29 -29.09
CA ALA A 531 6.10 -11.44 -28.31
C ALA A 531 7.29 -10.58 -28.83
N LYS A 532 7.07 -9.73 -29.85
CA LYS A 532 8.11 -8.93 -30.52
C LYS A 532 9.31 -9.80 -30.93
N MET A 533 9.05 -10.93 -31.58
CA MET A 533 10.03 -11.92 -32.02
C MET A 533 10.42 -11.76 -33.49
N ILE A 534 9.91 -10.73 -34.18
CA ILE A 534 10.23 -10.42 -35.57
C ILE A 534 11.33 -9.34 -35.59
N PRO A 535 12.52 -9.61 -36.15
CA PRO A 535 13.55 -8.60 -36.28
C PRO A 535 13.18 -7.57 -37.36
N ASP A 536 13.24 -6.29 -37.02
CA ASP A 536 13.18 -5.19 -38.00
C ASP A 536 14.54 -5.11 -38.73
N LEU A 537 14.57 -5.50 -40.01
CA LEU A 537 15.82 -5.70 -40.78
C LEU A 537 15.95 -4.83 -42.04
N SER A 538 15.17 -3.76 -42.18
CA SER A 538 15.34 -2.86 -43.33
C SER A 538 16.48 -1.86 -43.08
N GLU A 539 17.49 -1.88 -43.95
CA GLU A 539 18.67 -1.00 -43.87
C GLU A 539 18.25 0.46 -44.04
N ILE A 540 18.55 1.29 -43.03
CA ILE A 540 18.30 2.74 -43.07
C ILE A 540 19.27 3.38 -44.05
N LYS A 541 18.74 3.96 -45.12
CA LYS A 541 19.50 4.72 -46.13
C LYS A 541 19.43 6.21 -45.80
N ILE A 542 20.56 6.91 -45.95
CA ILE A 542 20.66 8.37 -45.76
C ILE A 542 20.99 9.02 -47.10
N SER A 543 20.29 10.10 -47.42
CA SER A 543 20.47 10.85 -48.66
C SER A 543 20.56 12.35 -48.41
N HIS A 544 21.43 13.04 -49.14
CA HIS A 544 21.67 14.49 -49.03
C HIS A 544 21.30 15.21 -50.32
N SER A 545 20.72 16.40 -50.23
CA SER A 545 20.38 17.25 -51.38
C SER A 545 20.81 18.70 -51.14
N CYS A 546 21.72 19.20 -51.97
CA CYS A 546 22.30 20.54 -51.83
C CYS A 546 21.33 21.67 -52.25
N GLU A 547 21.35 22.80 -51.54
CA GLU A 547 20.52 23.99 -51.82
C GLU A 547 20.77 24.56 -53.23
N HIS A 548 22.02 24.58 -53.70
CA HIS A 548 22.35 25.11 -55.03
C HIS A 548 22.96 24.06 -55.98
N SER A 549 22.57 24.12 -57.26
CA SER A 549 23.01 23.18 -58.30
C SER A 549 24.51 23.22 -58.59
N PHE A 550 25.20 24.33 -58.29
CA PHE A 550 26.65 24.42 -58.48
C PHE A 550 27.46 23.68 -57.39
N GLN A 551 26.81 23.20 -56.31
CA GLN A 551 27.44 22.46 -55.20
C GLN A 551 27.49 20.94 -55.45
N GLY A 552 27.06 20.50 -56.64
CA GLY A 552 26.84 19.10 -56.99
C GLY A 552 25.37 18.72 -56.90
N ASP A 553 24.95 17.81 -57.79
CA ASP A 553 23.59 17.22 -57.84
C ASP A 553 23.55 15.85 -57.13
N ASN A 554 24.40 15.65 -56.12
CA ASN A 554 24.43 14.37 -55.41
C ASN A 554 23.06 14.16 -54.73
N ASN A 555 22.44 13.01 -54.99
CA ASN A 555 21.30 12.48 -54.25
C ASN A 555 19.99 13.33 -54.23
N ARG A 556 19.75 14.15 -55.27
CA ARG A 556 18.47 14.87 -55.44
C ARG A 556 17.25 13.99 -55.76
N PHE A 557 17.44 12.67 -55.87
CA PHE A 557 16.36 11.72 -56.09
C PHE A 557 16.64 10.45 -55.27
N ILE A 558 15.63 9.99 -54.53
CA ILE A 558 15.65 8.71 -53.83
C ILE A 558 14.69 7.75 -54.54
N THR A 559 15.07 6.49 -54.69
CA THR A 559 14.27 5.46 -55.35
C THR A 559 14.46 4.14 -54.63
N CYS A 560 13.42 3.31 -54.67
CA CYS A 560 13.47 1.91 -54.32
C CYS A 560 13.42 1.03 -55.57
N GLU A 561 13.69 -0.26 -55.42
CA GLU A 561 13.71 -1.23 -56.53
C GLU A 561 12.31 -1.48 -57.11
N GLU A 562 12.22 -2.30 -58.17
CA GLU A 562 11.04 -2.39 -59.04
C GLU A 562 9.72 -2.72 -58.33
N ASP A 563 9.81 -3.40 -57.19
CA ASP A 563 8.70 -3.83 -56.36
C ASP A 563 8.75 -3.21 -54.96
N GLU A 564 9.41 -2.08 -54.72
CA GLU A 564 9.55 -1.47 -53.39
C GLU A 564 9.02 -0.03 -53.32
N ILE A 565 8.59 0.39 -52.12
CA ILE A 565 8.16 1.77 -51.82
C ILE A 565 8.96 2.40 -50.69
N LEU A 566 9.13 3.72 -50.76
CA LEU A 566 9.84 4.54 -49.77
C LEU A 566 9.06 4.64 -48.46
N GLU A 567 9.75 4.51 -47.34
CA GLU A 567 9.28 4.90 -46.00
C GLU A 567 10.24 5.95 -45.43
N ILE A 568 9.71 7.15 -45.12
CA ILE A 568 10.52 8.28 -44.63
C ILE A 568 10.60 8.25 -43.11
N LEU A 569 11.80 8.03 -42.58
CA LEU A 569 12.07 7.93 -41.14
C LEU A 569 12.30 9.30 -40.53
N ASP A 570 13.21 10.11 -41.09
CA ASP A 570 13.52 11.47 -40.64
C ASP A 570 13.94 12.39 -41.80
N ALA A 571 13.79 13.71 -41.65
CA ALA A 571 14.36 14.69 -42.59
C ALA A 571 14.57 16.07 -41.98
N TRP A 572 15.68 16.73 -42.33
CA TRP A 572 16.01 18.06 -41.83
C TRP A 572 16.80 18.89 -42.85
N TYR A 573 16.69 20.22 -42.76
CA TYR A 573 17.32 21.18 -43.67
C TYR A 573 18.23 22.15 -42.91
N GLY A 574 19.50 22.26 -43.32
CA GLY A 574 20.50 23.03 -42.59
C GLY A 574 21.94 22.73 -43.00
N ARG A 575 22.90 22.96 -42.11
CA ARG A 575 24.30 22.54 -42.25
C ARG A 575 24.86 22.17 -40.87
N GLU A 576 25.18 20.89 -40.71
CA GLU A 576 25.87 20.36 -39.52
C GLU A 576 27.23 19.73 -39.88
N ASN A 577 27.49 19.51 -41.16
CA ASN A 577 28.72 18.92 -41.68
C ASN A 577 29.34 19.79 -42.79
N ASP A 578 30.60 20.17 -42.62
CA ASP A 578 31.35 21.03 -43.53
C ASP A 578 31.87 20.29 -44.78
N SER A 579 31.77 18.96 -44.81
CA SER A 579 32.19 18.13 -45.95
C SER A 579 31.07 17.88 -46.97
N ILE A 580 29.80 18.02 -46.54
CA ILE A 580 28.63 17.74 -47.39
C ILE A 580 28.25 19.00 -48.17
N CYS A 581 28.05 18.87 -49.49
CA CYS A 581 27.72 19.99 -50.38
C CYS A 581 28.74 21.14 -50.33
N ASN A 582 30.03 20.81 -50.14
CA ASN A 582 31.12 21.76 -50.11
C ASN A 582 31.70 21.98 -51.52
N VAL A 583 31.98 23.22 -51.90
CA VAL A 583 32.62 23.58 -53.17
C VAL A 583 33.63 24.69 -52.94
N GLU A 584 34.84 24.50 -53.43
CA GLU A 584 35.83 25.56 -53.56
C GLU A 584 35.36 26.57 -54.62
N ARG A 585 34.77 27.69 -54.19
CA ARG A 585 34.67 28.87 -55.05
C ARG A 585 35.93 29.68 -54.90
N GLY A 586 36.57 30.01 -56.02
CA GLY A 586 37.71 30.91 -56.07
C GLY A 586 37.40 32.24 -55.36
N GLY A 587 38.05 32.43 -54.20
CA GLY A 587 37.78 33.51 -53.25
C GLY A 587 37.53 32.94 -51.86
N GLY A 588 38.60 32.57 -51.17
CA GLY A 588 38.58 31.76 -49.93
C GLY A 588 37.62 32.22 -48.85
N GLY A 589 36.76 31.29 -48.43
CA GLY A 589 35.95 31.36 -47.22
C GLY A 589 35.33 29.98 -46.97
N LEU A 590 35.86 29.24 -46.00
CA LEU A 590 35.21 28.04 -45.45
C LEU A 590 33.90 28.50 -44.79
N TYR A 591 32.76 27.92 -45.20
CA TYR A 591 31.49 28.17 -44.52
C TYR A 591 31.50 27.41 -43.20
N ASN A 592 31.96 28.02 -42.12
CA ASN A 592 31.79 27.45 -40.78
C ASN A 592 30.29 27.21 -40.55
N ALA A 593 29.90 26.01 -40.10
CA ALA A 593 28.58 25.80 -39.52
C ALA A 593 28.44 26.66 -38.25
N PRO A 594 27.67 27.77 -38.26
CA PRO A 594 27.35 28.41 -36.99
C PRO A 594 26.52 27.41 -36.17
N GLY A 595 26.80 27.30 -34.87
CA GLY A 595 25.94 26.52 -33.97
C GLY A 595 24.48 26.93 -34.16
N GLU A 596 23.59 25.92 -34.26
CA GLU A 596 22.15 26.02 -34.57
C GLU A 596 21.75 26.31 -36.03
N CYS A 597 22.35 25.61 -37.02
CA CYS A 597 21.96 25.67 -38.43
C CYS A 597 21.17 24.41 -38.86
N ARG A 598 20.04 24.11 -38.20
CA ARG A 598 19.16 22.95 -38.47
C ARG A 598 17.68 23.32 -38.33
N ARG A 599 16.83 22.84 -39.24
CA ARG A 599 15.37 22.94 -39.12
C ARG A 599 14.69 21.64 -39.55
N ASP A 600 13.70 21.21 -38.80
CA ASP A 600 12.89 20.03 -39.14
C ASP A 600 12.20 20.21 -40.49
N ALA A 601 12.34 19.21 -41.35
CA ALA A 601 11.76 19.14 -42.69
C ALA A 601 10.93 17.86 -42.91
N LYS A 602 10.79 17.01 -41.87
CA LYS A 602 10.17 15.69 -41.98
C LYS A 602 8.76 15.77 -42.52
N TRP A 603 7.91 16.65 -42.01
CA TRP A 603 6.51 16.76 -42.45
C TRP A 603 6.36 17.12 -43.94
N VAL A 604 7.30 17.90 -44.50
CA VAL A 604 7.30 18.28 -45.93
C VAL A 604 7.74 17.11 -46.81
N ILE A 605 8.78 16.40 -46.39
CA ILE A 605 9.33 15.27 -47.15
C ILE A 605 8.41 14.05 -47.05
N ASP A 606 7.80 13.80 -45.90
CA ASP A 606 6.86 12.72 -45.69
C ASP A 606 5.63 12.87 -46.61
N GLY A 607 5.02 14.06 -46.64
CA GLY A 607 3.89 14.36 -47.52
C GLY A 607 4.21 14.33 -49.02
N ARG A 608 5.49 14.42 -49.39
CA ARG A 608 5.94 14.39 -50.79
C ARG A 608 6.45 13.03 -51.27
N CYS A 609 7.03 12.24 -50.38
CA CYS A 609 7.85 11.08 -50.77
C CYS A 609 7.38 9.74 -50.19
N ASN A 610 6.67 9.74 -49.07
CA ASN A 610 6.32 8.50 -48.39
C ASN A 610 5.35 7.65 -49.23
N ARG A 611 5.57 6.33 -49.25
CA ARG A 611 4.86 5.30 -50.03
C ARG A 611 4.94 5.45 -51.56
N GLN A 612 5.89 6.23 -52.07
CA GLN A 612 6.18 6.31 -53.51
C GLN A 612 7.38 5.42 -53.86
N ARG A 613 7.47 4.95 -55.12
CA ARG A 613 8.65 4.20 -55.60
C ARG A 613 9.90 5.06 -55.70
N GLY A 614 9.74 6.36 -55.95
CA GLY A 614 10.84 7.33 -55.98
C GLY A 614 10.35 8.75 -55.75
N CYS A 615 11.22 9.62 -55.24
CA CYS A 615 10.89 11.00 -54.89
C CYS A 615 12.06 11.97 -55.14
N SER A 616 11.74 13.18 -55.60
CA SER A 616 12.73 14.26 -55.76
C SER A 616 12.90 15.07 -54.47
N LEU A 617 14.16 15.20 -54.04
CA LEU A 617 14.61 15.89 -52.84
C LEU A 617 15.02 17.35 -53.09
N GLY A 618 14.56 17.98 -54.18
CA GLY A 618 14.75 19.41 -54.40
C GLY A 618 14.17 20.23 -53.25
N PHE A 619 15.02 20.96 -52.54
CA PHE A 619 14.68 21.63 -51.28
C PHE A 619 15.41 22.97 -51.12
N GLY A 620 14.76 23.96 -50.49
CA GLY A 620 15.27 25.31 -50.36
C GLY A 620 14.49 26.14 -49.33
N ASN A 621 14.92 27.38 -49.09
CA ASN A 621 14.37 28.26 -48.05
C ASN A 621 12.85 28.49 -48.12
N SER A 622 12.21 28.31 -49.28
CA SER A 622 10.76 28.50 -49.44
C SER A 622 9.91 27.44 -48.75
N TYR A 623 10.45 26.27 -48.42
CA TYR A 623 9.68 25.16 -47.85
C TYR A 623 9.54 25.27 -46.33
N VAL A 624 10.65 25.53 -45.64
CA VAL A 624 10.68 25.56 -44.17
C VAL A 624 11.27 26.86 -43.61
N GLY A 625 11.68 27.82 -44.44
CA GLY A 625 12.42 29.02 -44.03
C GLY A 625 13.94 28.82 -44.06
N ASP A 626 14.69 29.92 -43.95
CA ASP A 626 16.16 29.91 -43.92
C ASP A 626 16.67 29.82 -42.46
N PRO A 627 17.17 28.66 -42.00
CA PRO A 627 17.67 28.51 -40.62
C PRO A 627 19.00 29.24 -40.36
N CYS A 628 19.76 29.60 -41.39
CA CYS A 628 21.11 30.17 -41.24
C CYS A 628 21.49 30.98 -42.49
N ARG A 629 21.08 32.26 -42.50
CA ARG A 629 21.31 33.19 -43.61
C ARG A 629 22.79 33.40 -43.86
N GLY A 630 23.19 33.32 -45.13
CA GLY A 630 24.59 33.47 -45.56
C GLY A 630 25.40 32.16 -45.54
N THR A 631 24.83 31.09 -44.97
CA THR A 631 25.41 29.74 -45.01
C THR A 631 24.65 28.90 -46.05
N THR A 632 25.38 28.24 -46.93
CA THR A 632 24.79 27.28 -47.88
C THR A 632 24.28 26.06 -47.12
N LYS A 633 23.11 25.52 -47.44
CA LYS A 633 22.50 24.39 -46.69
C LYS A 633 22.34 23.14 -47.55
N TYR A 634 22.01 22.03 -46.91
CA TYR A 634 21.57 20.80 -47.55
C TYR A 634 20.39 20.20 -46.78
N LEU A 635 19.56 19.43 -47.48
CA LEU A 635 18.55 18.57 -46.88
C LEU A 635 19.19 17.20 -46.65
N GLU A 636 19.00 16.61 -45.47
CA GLU A 636 19.29 15.20 -45.20
C GLU A 636 17.98 14.45 -44.96
N VAL A 637 17.85 13.27 -45.55
CA VAL A 637 16.67 12.40 -45.45
C VAL A 637 17.09 10.98 -45.11
N SER A 638 16.54 10.43 -44.03
CA SER A 638 16.68 9.04 -43.62
C SER A 638 15.44 8.26 -44.04
N TYR A 639 15.61 7.20 -44.82
CA TYR A 639 14.51 6.43 -45.40
C TYR A 639 14.86 4.95 -45.57
N ARG A 640 13.86 4.11 -45.84
CA ARG A 640 14.04 2.70 -46.19
C ARG A 640 13.08 2.28 -47.31
N CYS A 641 13.30 1.11 -47.88
CA CYS A 641 12.53 0.56 -48.99
C CYS A 641 11.82 -0.74 -48.57
N ASN A 642 10.51 -0.83 -48.83
CA ASN A 642 9.66 -1.97 -48.45
C ASN A 642 8.99 -2.59 -49.69
N THR A 643 9.03 -3.93 -49.84
CA THR A 643 8.51 -4.65 -51.03
C THR A 643 6.96 -4.73 -51.13
N ILE A 644 6.43 -4.77 -52.35
CA ILE A 644 5.04 -5.01 -52.78
C ILE A 644 5.00 -6.43 -53.39
N ALA A 645 4.30 -7.37 -52.77
CA ALA A 645 4.49 -8.82 -52.99
C ALA A 645 3.83 -9.44 -54.26
N GLU A 646 4.55 -10.31 -55.00
CA GLU A 646 4.07 -11.50 -55.76
C GLU A 646 5.25 -12.47 -56.10
N ALA A 647 5.08 -13.81 -56.10
CA ALA A 647 6.16 -14.83 -56.01
C ALA A 647 6.19 -15.91 -57.12
N PRO A 648 7.37 -16.52 -57.46
CA PRO A 648 7.48 -17.80 -58.20
C PRO A 648 8.17 -18.96 -57.42
N GLU A 649 8.00 -20.19 -57.96
CA GLU A 649 8.16 -21.56 -57.36
C GLU A 649 9.59 -22.21 -57.38
N ILE A 650 9.93 -23.05 -56.36
CA ILE A 650 10.47 -24.46 -56.40
C ILE A 650 10.92 -24.96 -54.98
N GLU A 651 10.39 -26.14 -54.56
CA GLU A 651 10.75 -27.27 -53.62
C GLU A 651 11.83 -27.15 -52.48
N TYR A 652 11.75 -27.63 -51.21
CA TYR A 652 10.73 -27.85 -50.14
C TYR A 652 11.44 -28.00 -48.73
N TYR A 653 11.31 -26.99 -47.85
CA TYR A 653 11.50 -26.97 -46.36
C TYR A 653 10.71 -25.76 -45.80
N ALA A 654 10.21 -25.77 -44.54
CA ALA A 654 9.55 -24.57 -43.96
C ALA A 654 10.58 -23.55 -43.46
N LEU A 655 10.72 -22.44 -44.20
CA LEU A 655 11.67 -21.35 -43.95
C LEU A 655 10.94 -20.01 -44.02
N LEU A 656 11.27 -19.10 -43.08
CA LEU A 656 10.90 -17.69 -43.15
C LEU A 656 11.93 -16.98 -44.04
N LEU A 657 11.48 -16.47 -45.18
CA LEU A 657 12.36 -15.79 -46.14
C LEU A 657 12.59 -14.33 -45.70
N GLN A 658 13.66 -13.73 -46.23
CA GLN A 658 14.19 -12.40 -45.84
C GLN A 658 13.20 -11.23 -46.08
N ASN A 659 12.08 -11.48 -46.77
CA ASN A 659 11.00 -10.53 -47.06
C ASN A 659 9.76 -10.72 -46.16
N GLY A 660 9.82 -11.58 -45.13
CA GLY A 660 8.78 -11.70 -44.10
C GLY A 660 7.63 -12.67 -44.40
N SER A 661 7.64 -13.41 -45.52
CA SER A 661 6.64 -14.45 -45.80
C SER A 661 7.13 -15.87 -45.45
N TRP A 662 6.24 -16.70 -44.89
CA TRP A 662 6.45 -18.12 -44.62
C TRP A 662 6.27 -18.97 -45.88
N PHE A 663 7.14 -19.94 -46.13
CA PHE A 663 6.90 -21.01 -47.11
C PHE A 663 6.32 -22.26 -46.44
N ASP A 664 5.10 -22.68 -46.79
CA ASP A 664 4.60 -24.04 -46.57
C ASP A 664 3.60 -24.44 -47.67
N ASP A 665 3.86 -25.57 -48.32
CA ASP A 665 2.92 -26.27 -49.19
C ASP A 665 2.31 -27.40 -48.36
N ILE A 666 1.30 -27.10 -47.53
CA ILE A 666 0.33 -28.05 -46.99
C ILE A 666 -0.80 -27.25 -46.32
N ASN A 667 -2.05 -27.58 -46.66
CA ASN A 667 -3.32 -27.14 -46.06
C ASN A 667 -3.25 -26.29 -44.76
N LYS A 668 -3.80 -25.07 -44.82
CA LYS A 668 -3.92 -24.06 -43.74
C LYS A 668 -4.54 -24.52 -42.40
N ASN A 669 -5.01 -25.76 -42.29
CA ASN A 669 -5.69 -26.32 -41.12
C ASN A 669 -4.90 -27.42 -40.40
N ARG A 670 -3.60 -27.59 -40.71
CA ARG A 670 -2.78 -28.60 -40.04
C ARG A 670 -2.08 -28.01 -38.83
N VAL A 671 -2.24 -28.68 -37.70
CA VAL A 671 -1.56 -28.38 -36.44
C VAL A 671 -0.07 -28.67 -36.61
N ILE A 672 0.79 -27.64 -36.46
CA ILE A 672 2.25 -27.77 -36.50
C ILE A 672 2.71 -28.14 -35.10
N SER A 673 3.36 -29.30 -34.96
CA SER A 673 3.69 -29.85 -33.65
C SER A 673 4.75 -29.05 -32.88
N ARG A 674 5.65 -28.34 -33.58
CA ARG A 674 6.68 -27.49 -32.97
C ARG A 674 7.27 -26.49 -33.96
N THR A 675 7.30 -25.23 -33.56
CA THR A 675 7.84 -24.07 -34.27
C THR A 675 8.71 -23.27 -33.30
N ARG A 676 9.74 -22.57 -33.78
CA ARG A 676 10.62 -21.75 -32.92
C ARG A 676 10.84 -20.38 -33.57
N CYS A 677 10.43 -19.31 -32.90
CA CYS A 677 10.63 -17.90 -33.30
C CYS A 677 11.79 -17.28 -32.52
N TRP A 678 12.66 -16.50 -33.14
CA TRP A 678 13.86 -15.98 -32.48
C TRP A 678 14.04 -14.49 -32.80
N ALA A 679 14.45 -13.70 -31.81
CA ALA A 679 14.83 -12.31 -32.00
C ALA A 679 16.20 -12.05 -31.38
N GLU A 680 17.02 -11.27 -32.10
CA GLU A 680 18.26 -10.72 -31.57
C GLU A 680 17.91 -9.69 -30.50
N ILE A 681 18.59 -9.78 -29.36
CA ILE A 681 18.44 -8.86 -28.22
C ILE A 681 19.77 -8.16 -27.97
N ASN A 682 19.72 -6.92 -27.49
CA ASN A 682 20.93 -6.23 -27.05
C ASN A 682 21.53 -6.95 -25.82
N GLU A 683 22.85 -6.91 -25.62
CA GLU A 683 23.45 -7.54 -24.44
C GLU A 683 22.93 -6.94 -23.13
N ASP A 684 22.49 -5.68 -23.14
CA ASP A 684 21.85 -4.98 -22.02
C ASP A 684 20.39 -5.44 -21.79
N GLU A 685 19.73 -6.03 -22.79
CA GLU A 685 18.41 -6.68 -22.62
C GLU A 685 18.52 -8.08 -22.00
N ARG A 686 19.72 -8.53 -21.63
CA ARG A 686 19.90 -9.74 -20.82
C ARG A 686 19.87 -9.45 -19.32
N ASP A 687 20.05 -8.19 -18.93
CA ASP A 687 19.90 -7.66 -17.56
C ASP A 687 18.40 -7.31 -17.31
N THR A 688 17.48 -8.15 -17.79
CA THR A 688 16.03 -7.89 -17.79
C THR A 688 15.35 -8.02 -16.43
N GLU A 689 16.02 -8.57 -15.41
CA GLU A 689 15.49 -8.51 -14.05
C GLU A 689 15.85 -7.14 -13.46
N PRO A 690 14.85 -6.32 -13.08
CA PRO A 690 15.11 -5.02 -12.50
C PRO A 690 15.97 -5.20 -11.24
N LYS A 691 17.17 -4.63 -11.24
CA LYS A 691 18.06 -4.63 -10.07
C LYS A 691 17.48 -3.70 -8.99
N MET A 692 16.48 -4.17 -8.26
CA MET A 692 15.76 -3.39 -7.27
C MET A 692 16.63 -3.10 -6.04
N PHE A 693 17.36 -4.10 -5.58
CA PHE A 693 18.08 -4.07 -4.31
C PHE A 693 19.55 -3.74 -4.50
N ALA A 694 20.06 -2.80 -3.72
CA ALA A 694 21.46 -2.43 -3.67
C ALA A 694 22.23 -3.29 -2.65
N GLU A 695 21.64 -3.46 -1.46
CA GLU A 695 22.26 -4.17 -0.34
C GLU A 695 21.20 -4.89 0.49
N TRP A 696 21.51 -6.09 0.97
CA TRP A 696 20.70 -6.84 1.92
C TRP A 696 21.34 -6.77 3.30
N ILE A 697 20.69 -6.02 4.20
CA ILE A 697 21.27 -5.58 5.46
C ILE A 697 20.90 -6.53 6.61
N TRP A 698 19.68 -7.05 6.59
CA TRP A 698 19.19 -7.94 7.63
C TRP A 698 18.11 -8.88 7.10
N SER A 699 18.06 -10.08 7.69
CA SER A 699 17.03 -11.06 7.41
C SER A 699 16.42 -11.60 8.69
N SER A 700 15.11 -11.82 8.66
CA SER A 700 14.39 -12.55 9.70
C SER A 700 14.62 -14.07 9.64
N VAL A 701 15.20 -14.58 8.55
CA VAL A 701 15.48 -16.00 8.33
C VAL A 701 16.81 -16.36 9.04
N PRO A 702 16.80 -17.13 10.15
CA PRO A 702 18.00 -17.32 10.97
C PRO A 702 19.01 -18.29 10.35
N SER A 703 18.58 -19.18 9.46
CA SER A 703 19.40 -20.19 8.79
C SER A 703 20.27 -19.60 7.65
N ILE A 704 19.97 -18.38 7.19
CA ILE A 704 20.73 -17.76 6.11
C ILE A 704 22.16 -17.44 6.56
N LYS A 705 23.14 -17.94 5.82
CA LYS A 705 24.56 -17.80 6.22
C LYS A 705 25.22 -16.55 5.66
N LYS A 706 24.71 -16.01 4.55
CA LYS A 706 25.33 -14.91 3.79
C LYS A 706 24.26 -13.96 3.26
N LEU A 707 24.43 -12.67 3.52
CA LEU A 707 23.54 -11.60 3.02
C LEU A 707 24.13 -10.86 1.81
N ASN A 708 25.26 -11.31 1.26
CA ASN A 708 25.92 -10.64 0.13
C ASN A 708 25.45 -11.13 -1.25
N LYS A 709 24.39 -11.95 -1.30
CA LYS A 709 23.78 -12.49 -2.53
C LYS A 709 22.36 -11.96 -2.65
N ILE A 710 22.12 -11.01 -3.56
CA ILE A 710 20.82 -10.37 -3.73
C ILE A 710 19.81 -11.33 -4.36
N GLU A 711 20.27 -12.28 -5.15
CA GLU A 711 19.43 -13.28 -5.81
C GLU A 711 18.71 -14.18 -4.77
N GLU A 712 19.35 -14.45 -3.63
CA GLU A 712 18.75 -15.21 -2.51
C GLU A 712 17.62 -14.40 -1.85
N LEU A 713 17.80 -13.08 -1.70
CA LEU A 713 16.75 -12.18 -1.21
C LEU A 713 15.56 -12.14 -2.18
N GLU A 714 15.81 -12.06 -3.48
CA GLU A 714 14.77 -12.08 -4.50
C GLU A 714 13.99 -13.41 -4.48
N LEU A 715 14.68 -14.54 -4.30
CA LEU A 715 14.05 -15.85 -4.13
C LEU A 715 13.18 -15.91 -2.85
N GLN A 716 13.65 -15.36 -1.73
CA GLN A 716 12.87 -15.30 -0.49
C GLN A 716 11.59 -14.47 -0.69
N LEU A 717 11.70 -13.29 -1.29
CA LEU A 717 10.57 -12.41 -1.55
C LEU A 717 9.57 -13.03 -2.54
N ALA A 718 10.06 -13.71 -3.58
CA ALA A 718 9.24 -14.36 -4.59
C ALA A 718 8.52 -15.62 -4.05
N SER A 719 9.16 -16.36 -3.14
CA SER A 719 8.61 -17.59 -2.54
C SER A 719 7.87 -17.37 -1.22
N SER A 720 7.77 -16.11 -0.77
CA SER A 720 7.25 -15.76 0.56
C SER A 720 7.97 -16.46 1.72
N GLY A 721 9.29 -16.60 1.58
CA GLY A 721 10.16 -17.25 2.57
C GLY A 721 10.07 -18.77 2.59
N PHE A 722 9.33 -19.41 1.67
CA PHE A 722 9.31 -20.88 1.56
C PHE A 722 10.67 -21.44 1.16
N TYR A 723 11.37 -20.75 0.26
CA TYR A 723 12.78 -21.00 -0.02
C TYR A 723 13.60 -19.89 0.60
N GLU A 724 14.59 -20.28 1.39
CA GLU A 724 15.50 -19.35 2.05
C GLU A 724 16.72 -19.05 1.17
N CYS A 725 17.10 -19.99 0.32
CA CYS A 725 18.20 -19.86 -0.61
C CYS A 725 18.13 -20.87 -1.78
N PHE A 726 19.02 -20.77 -2.76
CA PHE A 726 19.15 -21.72 -3.87
C PHE A 726 19.84 -23.02 -3.45
N GLU A 727 20.95 -22.91 -2.71
CA GLU A 727 21.86 -24.01 -2.41
C GLU A 727 21.90 -24.36 -0.92
N LYS A 728 21.84 -25.65 -0.59
CA LYS A 728 21.80 -26.17 0.79
C LYS A 728 22.99 -25.73 1.66
N ASP A 729 24.11 -25.42 1.03
CA ASP A 729 25.29 -24.94 1.76
C ASP A 729 25.08 -23.53 2.33
N ASP A 730 24.10 -22.75 1.83
CA ASP A 730 23.86 -21.37 2.24
C ASP A 730 22.67 -21.20 3.21
N CYS A 731 21.76 -22.17 3.33
CA CYS A 731 20.61 -22.15 4.26
C CYS A 731 20.03 -23.56 4.53
N ASP A 732 19.05 -23.65 5.44
CA ASP A 732 18.41 -24.92 5.80
C ASP A 732 17.34 -25.34 4.78
N TYR A 733 16.62 -24.38 4.19
CA TYR A 733 15.52 -24.64 3.23
C TYR A 733 15.86 -24.14 1.82
N ALA A 734 16.71 -24.91 1.13
CA ALA A 734 17.20 -24.58 -0.20
C ALA A 734 16.31 -25.08 -1.34
N LEU A 735 16.15 -24.29 -2.41
CA LEU A 735 15.36 -24.63 -3.60
C LEU A 735 15.77 -25.97 -4.22
N ASN A 736 17.07 -26.22 -4.36
CA ASN A 736 17.59 -27.38 -5.08
C ASN A 736 17.51 -28.71 -4.31
N GLU A 737 17.21 -28.67 -3.01
CA GLU A 737 17.14 -29.87 -2.15
C GLU A 737 15.83 -30.01 -1.37
N ASN A 738 14.93 -29.02 -1.43
CA ASN A 738 13.67 -29.10 -0.70
C ASN A 738 12.82 -30.25 -1.25
N ARG A 739 12.43 -31.18 -0.37
CA ARG A 739 11.58 -32.32 -0.73
C ARG A 739 10.16 -31.90 -1.07
N ASP A 740 9.71 -30.80 -0.49
CA ASP A 740 8.40 -30.22 -0.73
C ASP A 740 8.56 -29.12 -1.77
N GLN A 741 8.12 -29.38 -3.00
CA GLN A 741 8.12 -28.36 -4.06
C GLN A 741 7.08 -27.28 -3.73
N LEU A 742 7.47 -26.01 -3.89
CA LEU A 742 6.54 -24.89 -3.74
C LEU A 742 5.39 -25.03 -4.74
N GLN A 743 4.16 -24.93 -4.22
CA GLN A 743 2.99 -24.97 -5.07
C GLN A 743 2.85 -23.65 -5.84
N ASN A 744 2.44 -23.74 -7.11
CA ASN A 744 2.36 -22.58 -8.01
C ASN A 744 1.47 -21.43 -7.53
N GLN A 745 0.61 -21.67 -6.54
CA GLN A 745 -0.27 -20.69 -5.91
C GLN A 745 0.15 -20.28 -4.48
N LEU A 746 1.34 -20.67 -4.03
CA LEU A 746 1.87 -20.46 -2.66
C LEU A 746 1.02 -21.09 -1.55
N ASP A 747 0.18 -22.07 -1.89
CA ASP A 747 -0.77 -22.69 -0.95
C ASP A 747 -0.07 -23.36 0.25
N ASN A 748 1.13 -23.90 0.03
CA ASN A 748 2.01 -24.48 1.06
C ASN A 748 3.06 -23.50 1.61
N ALA A 749 3.07 -22.24 1.18
CA ALA A 749 3.86 -21.20 1.83
C ALA A 749 3.13 -20.71 3.09
N ALA A 750 3.89 -20.20 4.05
CA ALA A 750 3.31 -19.54 5.21
C ALA A 750 2.46 -18.32 4.81
N ALA A 751 1.42 -18.01 5.58
CA ALA A 751 0.66 -16.78 5.40
C ALA A 751 1.44 -15.53 5.90
N TYR A 752 2.55 -15.75 6.60
CA TYR A 752 3.35 -14.74 7.27
C TYR A 752 4.79 -14.73 6.77
N PHE A 753 5.34 -13.52 6.60
CA PHE A 753 6.76 -13.33 6.34
C PHE A 753 7.27 -12.15 7.18
N ALA A 754 8.14 -12.46 8.16
CA ALA A 754 8.73 -11.48 9.08
C ALA A 754 9.68 -10.49 8.39
N GLY A 755 10.13 -10.83 7.17
CA GLY A 755 10.72 -9.85 6.29
C GLY A 755 12.23 -9.78 6.23
N ASN A 756 12.69 -8.79 5.46
CA ASN A 756 14.09 -8.41 5.25
C ASN A 756 14.23 -6.89 5.35
N ILE A 757 15.40 -6.40 5.77
CA ILE A 757 15.77 -4.98 5.64
C ILE A 757 16.79 -4.84 4.52
N VAL A 758 16.50 -3.94 3.59
CA VAL A 758 17.26 -3.78 2.35
C VAL A 758 17.50 -2.31 2.06
N GLN A 759 18.60 -2.02 1.36
CA GLN A 759 18.78 -0.74 0.68
C GLN A 759 18.39 -0.91 -0.80
N MET A 760 17.72 0.09 -1.35
CA MET A 760 17.23 0.07 -2.73
C MET A 760 18.21 0.78 -3.67
N ASN A 761 18.31 0.33 -4.92
CA ASN A 761 19.03 1.08 -5.96
C ASN A 761 18.27 2.38 -6.31
N PRO A 762 18.95 3.47 -6.71
CA PRO A 762 18.27 4.67 -7.23
C PRO A 762 17.35 4.35 -8.42
N GLY A 763 16.21 5.04 -8.53
CA GLY A 763 15.28 4.89 -9.64
C GLY A 763 13.86 4.50 -9.22
N VAL A 764 13.05 4.13 -10.21
CA VAL A 764 11.65 3.71 -10.03
C VAL A 764 11.56 2.21 -10.18
N HIS A 765 11.18 1.53 -9.09
CA HIS A 765 11.05 0.08 -9.03
C HIS A 765 9.59 -0.31 -8.88
N GLN A 766 9.09 -1.10 -9.80
CA GLN A 766 7.72 -1.62 -9.75
C GLN A 766 7.74 -3.11 -9.47
N TYR A 767 6.79 -3.55 -8.66
CA TYR A 767 6.67 -4.94 -8.24
C TYR A 767 5.20 -5.30 -8.07
N MET A 768 4.93 -6.60 -8.06
CA MET A 768 3.61 -7.14 -7.81
C MET A 768 3.68 -8.35 -6.89
N SER A 769 2.54 -8.70 -6.31
CA SER A 769 2.34 -10.07 -5.90
C SER A 769 1.87 -10.90 -7.08
N THR A 770 2.39 -12.11 -7.21
CA THR A 770 1.83 -13.14 -8.11
C THR A 770 0.48 -13.66 -7.63
N ARG A 771 0.08 -13.34 -6.39
CA ARG A 771 -1.24 -13.64 -5.85
C ARG A 771 -2.19 -12.48 -6.08
N ASN A 772 -3.48 -12.80 -6.00
CA ASN A 772 -4.56 -11.82 -6.14
C ASN A 772 -4.62 -11.14 -7.53
N ASN A 773 -4.19 -11.82 -8.61
CA ASN A 773 -4.29 -11.32 -9.98
C ASN A 773 -5.47 -11.90 -10.77
N ASN A 774 -6.46 -12.50 -10.09
CA ASN A 774 -7.58 -13.21 -10.74
C ASN A 774 -8.41 -12.33 -11.70
N PHE A 775 -8.16 -11.03 -11.72
CA PHE A 775 -8.57 -10.09 -12.76
C PHE A 775 -7.42 -9.10 -12.94
N SER A 776 -6.82 -9.03 -14.13
CA SER A 776 -5.56 -8.31 -14.38
C SER A 776 -5.58 -6.82 -14.03
N ASN A 777 -6.78 -6.24 -13.87
CA ASN A 777 -7.06 -4.87 -13.44
C ASN A 777 -7.26 -4.70 -11.92
N ARG A 778 -7.17 -5.78 -11.13
CA ARG A 778 -7.25 -5.79 -9.64
C ARG A 778 -5.95 -6.32 -9.01
N ALA A 779 -4.83 -6.07 -9.69
CA ALA A 779 -3.54 -6.63 -9.32
C ALA A 779 -2.94 -5.92 -8.10
N GLN A 780 -2.49 -6.69 -7.11
CA GLN A 780 -1.69 -6.20 -5.97
C GLN A 780 -0.31 -5.75 -6.48
N LYS A 781 -0.14 -4.44 -6.67
CA LYS A 781 1.04 -3.82 -7.29
C LYS A 781 1.56 -2.67 -6.44
N GLY A 782 2.87 -2.52 -6.38
CA GLY A 782 3.52 -1.45 -5.65
C GLY A 782 4.60 -0.77 -6.47
N THR A 783 4.93 0.46 -6.09
CA THR A 783 6.04 1.24 -6.67
C THR A 783 6.91 1.78 -5.55
N ILE A 784 8.22 1.60 -5.64
CA ILE A 784 9.20 2.28 -4.80
C ILE A 784 9.95 3.28 -5.68
N ILE A 785 9.98 4.54 -5.26
CA ILE A 785 10.70 5.63 -5.94
C ILE A 785 11.84 6.05 -5.03
N VAL A 786 13.07 5.85 -5.50
CA VAL A 786 14.30 6.18 -4.78
C VAL A 786 14.93 7.40 -5.44
N ILE A 787 14.93 8.52 -4.71
CA ILE A 787 15.42 9.83 -5.17
C ILE A 787 16.87 10.05 -4.76
#